data_AF-A0A949XLX0-F1
#
_entry.id   AF-A0A949XLX0-F1
#
_cell.length_a   1.000
_cell.length_b   1.000
_cell.length_c   1.000
_cell.angle_alpha   90.00
_cell.angle_beta   90.00
_cell.angle_gamma   90.00
#
_symmetry.space_group_name_H-M   'P 1'
#
loop_
_entity.id
_entity.type
_entity.pdbx_description
1 polymer ?
#
loop_
_entity_poly.entity_id
_entity_poly.type
_entity_poly.pdbx_seq_one_letter_code
_entity_poly.pdbx_strand_id
1 'polypeptide(L)'
;MSLFRHFTVWFIVVLSLASTPLYGESSSGVAGRGSDTARYYWRDLNIGGTAEICTLFWRKSQNEGGISATRARPADIPVIAVLRDTLGDANPENDRLTYVWLLTYERPSVDQRLLSAIPFFYWHPDEGPSSDHQRDTRPLLNLAEPEHATVAEFRRDLMQWAALDPSTVPIRAVSRTFRTNEVDEERLHLEESVSYLRQSPASTGEEGLTRKQIETVVARLELRKKLLGGLVSERQAARLGRHTSFQQEETRIRNWEQLRQCADKTGLVFQPLNVGATSGEYAMLSFPLGEPALKSGTSLKPVWKLLDIRDPWRNSRVQATYQRACTSARNLCGGESRLVPLAVYSLNYSRAPLLLVDFSNTEHLRLREMTQRSINEVTAGVLGISHFTNWYYFVAADIYNFYAGRHGAAMNQSARRDCYSQFRVELSIDTHLDPELRAELRQRMEALAINPLESNPSREIASAQKRYAQLQEEARPNGPLEARIENDRRHELVLDTETGKHIAFDQMLHELTFGAYTHRAKPAPQDLEALDRYRRIQYQLAFLDSLVNSGTPPEVSYESARIRNSVAEVSALISDVPSPVMRARATATFERLRELSLDTDLRADCSQAMASIRQPYPDTAASGGGDALGMSFEMSKSKMLHTQ
;
A
#
# COMPACT_ATOMS: atom_id res chain seq x y z
N MET A 1 -27.84 24.89 34.71
CA MET A 1 -27.99 25.57 33.40
C MET A 1 -27.05 26.77 33.16
N SER A 2 -26.18 27.17 34.10
CA SER A 2 -25.17 28.25 33.86
C SER A 2 -23.80 27.72 33.37
N LEU A 3 -23.45 26.47 33.68
CA LEU A 3 -22.18 25.83 33.31
C LEU A 3 -22.05 25.42 31.83
N PHE A 4 -23.16 25.32 31.09
CA PHE A 4 -23.14 24.93 29.67
C PHE A 4 -22.85 26.10 28.72
N ARG A 5 -23.01 27.36 29.18
CA ARG A 5 -22.78 28.55 28.35
C ARG A 5 -21.32 29.00 28.28
N HIS A 6 -20.49 28.61 29.24
CA HIS A 6 -19.06 28.97 29.25
C HIS A 6 -18.20 28.03 28.38
N PHE A 7 -18.67 26.81 28.13
CA PHE A 7 -17.96 25.86 27.26
C PHE A 7 -18.07 26.21 25.77
N THR A 8 -19.17 26.82 25.33
CA THR A 8 -19.38 27.17 23.91
C THR A 8 -18.60 28.41 23.49
N VAL A 9 -18.34 29.36 24.40
CA VAL A 9 -17.60 30.60 24.08
C VAL A 9 -16.09 30.34 24.01
N TRP A 10 -15.56 29.39 24.79
CA TRP A 10 -14.14 29.01 24.71
C TRP A 10 -13.82 28.21 23.44
N PHE A 11 -14.77 27.42 22.94
CA PHE A 11 -14.59 26.62 21.73
C PHE A 11 -14.61 27.45 20.42
N ILE A 12 -15.27 28.62 20.43
CA ILE A 12 -15.36 29.51 19.26
C ILE A 12 -14.17 30.47 19.17
N VAL A 13 -13.53 30.83 20.29
CA VAL A 13 -12.36 31.73 20.29
C VAL A 13 -11.06 31.01 19.91
N VAL A 14 -10.95 29.70 20.18
CA VAL A 14 -9.78 28.90 19.78
C VAL A 14 -9.83 28.50 18.29
N LEU A 15 -11.00 28.49 17.64
CA LEU A 15 -11.12 28.19 16.20
C LEU A 15 -10.88 29.40 15.28
N SER A 16 -10.95 30.65 15.78
CA SER A 16 -10.77 31.86 14.95
C SER A 16 -9.35 32.44 14.91
N LEU A 17 -8.37 31.83 15.57
CA LEU A 17 -6.97 32.30 15.58
C LEU A 17 -5.95 31.34 14.94
N ALA A 18 -6.40 30.27 14.29
CA ALA A 18 -5.55 29.29 13.60
C ALA A 18 -5.80 29.21 12.08
N SER A 19 -6.25 30.30 11.46
CA SER A 19 -6.46 30.38 10.00
C SER A 19 -5.72 31.58 9.40
N THR A 20 -4.40 31.53 9.45
CA THR A 20 -3.56 32.15 8.42
C THR A 20 -2.55 31.09 7.98
N PRO A 21 -2.66 30.54 6.77
CA PRO A 21 -1.55 29.79 6.21
C PRO A 21 -0.45 30.82 5.92
N LEU A 22 0.57 30.87 6.78
CA LEU A 22 1.85 31.46 6.41
C LEU A 22 2.50 30.53 5.38
N TYR A 23 2.05 30.67 4.13
CA TYR A 23 2.84 30.32 2.96
C TYR A 23 4.04 31.29 2.96
N GLY A 24 5.11 30.87 3.63
CA GLY A 24 6.44 31.43 3.42
C GLY A 24 6.96 30.86 2.12
N GLU A 25 6.61 31.51 1.01
CA GLU A 25 7.28 31.36 -0.28
C GLU A 25 8.76 31.75 -0.09
N SER A 26 9.60 30.77 0.26
CA SER A 26 11.04 30.92 0.29
C SER A 26 11.59 30.60 -1.08
N SER A 27 11.34 31.53 -2.01
CA SER A 27 12.09 31.63 -3.26
C SER A 27 13.49 32.18 -2.96
N SER A 28 14.37 31.36 -2.39
CA SER A 28 15.80 31.59 -2.50
C SER A 28 16.31 30.82 -3.71
N GLY A 29 16.26 31.51 -4.87
CA GLY A 29 16.94 31.08 -6.07
C GLY A 29 18.45 31.00 -5.83
N VAL A 30 18.91 29.79 -5.51
CA VAL A 30 20.28 29.38 -5.79
C VAL A 30 20.22 28.67 -7.14
N ALA A 31 20.59 29.41 -8.20
CA ALA A 31 20.82 28.87 -9.52
C ALA A 31 22.04 27.93 -9.47
N GLY A 32 21.82 26.71 -8.98
CA GLY A 32 22.72 25.57 -9.07
C GLY A 32 22.43 24.82 -10.37
N ARG A 33 23.23 25.11 -11.40
CA ARG A 33 23.23 24.46 -12.70
C ARG A 33 23.71 23.01 -12.53
N GLY A 34 22.78 22.09 -12.40
CA GLY A 34 23.01 20.65 -12.49
C GLY A 34 21.68 19.99 -12.82
N SER A 35 21.52 19.52 -14.06
CA SER A 35 20.36 18.73 -14.46
C SER A 35 20.38 17.41 -13.70
N ASP A 36 19.76 17.41 -12.52
CA ASP A 36 19.51 16.20 -11.74
C ASP A 36 18.51 15.37 -12.55
N THR A 37 19.03 14.45 -13.37
CA THR A 37 18.19 13.58 -14.20
C THR A 37 17.27 12.81 -13.26
N ALA A 38 15.95 12.95 -13.43
CA ALA A 38 14.95 12.31 -12.59
C ALA A 38 15.34 10.85 -12.32
N ARG A 39 15.58 10.54 -11.04
CA ARG A 39 16.05 9.23 -10.56
C ARG A 39 15.05 8.11 -10.87
N TYR A 40 13.78 8.49 -10.94
CA TYR A 40 12.69 7.64 -11.38
C TYR A 40 12.10 8.20 -12.66
N TYR A 41 11.67 7.29 -13.54
CA TYR A 41 10.94 7.66 -14.73
C TYR A 41 9.94 6.57 -15.10
N TRP A 42 8.84 6.96 -15.74
CA TRP A 42 7.85 6.03 -16.25
C TRP A 42 8.19 5.65 -17.69
N ARG A 43 7.86 4.41 -18.06
CA ARG A 43 7.87 3.95 -19.44
C ARG A 43 6.57 3.20 -19.70
N ASP A 44 5.89 3.59 -20.76
CA ASP A 44 4.63 2.99 -21.14
C ASP A 44 4.84 1.94 -22.23
N LEU A 45 4.05 0.87 -22.17
CA LEU A 45 4.01 -0.19 -23.16
C LEU A 45 2.56 -0.40 -23.59
N ASN A 46 2.26 -0.09 -24.85
CA ASN A 46 0.93 -0.29 -25.41
C ASN A 46 0.60 -1.78 -25.61
N ILE A 47 -0.63 -2.16 -25.28
CA ILE A 47 -1.19 -3.52 -25.42
C ILE A 47 -2.42 -3.42 -26.31
N GLY A 48 -2.32 -3.97 -27.52
CA GLY A 48 -3.46 -4.03 -28.46
C GLY A 48 -4.07 -2.67 -28.83
N GLY A 49 -3.40 -1.55 -28.52
CA GLY A 49 -3.91 -0.20 -28.72
C GLY A 49 -5.10 0.18 -27.82
N THR A 50 -5.47 -0.67 -26.85
CA THR A 50 -6.64 -0.42 -25.96
C THR A 50 -6.29 -0.39 -24.48
N ALA A 51 -5.04 -0.69 -24.13
CA ALA A 51 -4.53 -0.63 -22.78
C ALA A 51 -3.02 -0.38 -22.83
N GLU A 52 -2.45 0.00 -21.70
CA GLU A 52 -1.02 0.24 -21.57
C GLU A 52 -0.47 -0.16 -20.21
N ILE A 53 0.79 -0.57 -20.18
CA ILE A 53 1.53 -0.85 -18.96
C ILE A 53 2.46 0.32 -18.66
N CYS A 54 2.14 1.08 -17.63
CA CYS A 54 3.02 2.09 -17.07
C CYS A 54 4.02 1.42 -16.12
N THR A 55 5.29 1.36 -16.49
CA THR A 55 6.36 0.77 -15.66
C THR A 55 7.25 1.85 -15.07
N LEU A 56 7.39 1.85 -13.75
CA LEU A 56 8.31 2.70 -13.00
C LEU A 56 9.72 2.09 -13.04
N PHE A 57 10.67 2.85 -13.56
CA PHE A 57 12.08 2.50 -13.57
C PHE A 57 12.85 3.34 -12.55
N TRP A 58 13.80 2.67 -11.89
CA TRP A 58 14.83 3.31 -11.09
C TRP A 58 16.16 3.32 -11.85
N ARG A 59 16.78 4.51 -11.99
CA ARG A 59 18.10 4.66 -12.60
C ARG A 59 19.18 4.61 -11.53
N LYS A 60 20.08 3.62 -11.61
CA LYS A 60 21.26 3.56 -10.76
C LYS A 60 22.23 4.71 -11.11
N SER A 61 22.67 5.46 -10.11
CA SER A 61 23.64 6.55 -10.30
C SER A 61 24.97 5.98 -10.80
N GLN A 62 25.50 6.52 -11.90
CA GLN A 62 26.73 6.04 -12.55
C GLN A 62 27.99 6.17 -11.65
N ASN A 63 27.93 6.96 -10.58
CA ASN A 63 29.09 7.23 -9.72
C ASN A 63 29.39 6.12 -8.69
N GLU A 64 28.63 5.04 -8.65
CA GLU A 64 28.82 3.97 -7.65
C GLU A 64 29.78 2.83 -8.07
N GLY A 65 30.31 2.85 -9.29
CA GLY A 65 31.21 1.81 -9.79
C GLY A 65 32.61 2.36 -10.05
N GLY A 66 33.57 2.02 -9.19
CA GLY A 66 34.98 2.29 -9.43
C GLY A 66 35.43 1.76 -10.80
N ILE A 67 36.10 2.63 -11.55
CA ILE A 67 36.97 2.41 -12.71
C ILE A 67 36.93 0.96 -13.26
N SER A 68 35.89 0.63 -14.02
CA SER A 68 35.91 -0.50 -14.95
C SER A 68 35.14 -0.11 -16.19
N ALA A 69 35.92 0.33 -17.18
CA ALA A 69 35.48 0.90 -18.44
C ALA A 69 34.94 -0.16 -19.42
N THR A 70 33.85 -0.85 -19.05
CA THR A 70 32.97 -1.48 -20.04
C THR A 70 31.74 -0.62 -20.21
N ARG A 71 31.54 -0.15 -21.45
CA ARG A 71 30.56 0.84 -21.92
C ARG A 71 29.11 0.32 -21.89
N ALA A 72 28.77 -0.55 -20.95
CA ALA A 72 27.40 -0.99 -20.74
C ALA A 72 26.63 0.14 -20.06
N ARG A 73 25.51 0.58 -20.64
CA ARG A 73 24.61 1.52 -19.97
C ARG A 73 24.22 0.93 -18.61
N PRO A 74 24.18 1.72 -17.51
CA PRO A 74 23.67 1.22 -16.24
C PRO A 74 22.28 0.64 -16.50
N ALA A 75 22.08 -0.61 -16.10
CA ALA A 75 20.81 -1.28 -16.30
C ALA A 75 19.77 -0.58 -15.43
N ASP A 76 18.77 0.04 -16.06
CA ASP A 76 17.62 0.59 -15.35
C ASP A 76 16.85 -0.57 -14.70
N ILE A 77 16.44 -0.38 -13.46
CA ILE A 77 15.80 -1.44 -12.65
C ILE A 77 14.29 -1.19 -12.70
N PRO A 78 13.50 -2.10 -13.28
CA PRO A 78 12.05 -1.96 -13.29
C PRO A 78 11.52 -2.34 -11.89
N VAL A 79 10.68 -1.51 -11.29
CA VAL A 79 10.28 -1.70 -9.90
C VAL A 79 8.81 -2.08 -9.78
N ILE A 80 7.95 -1.32 -10.44
CA ILE A 80 6.49 -1.49 -10.39
C ILE A 80 5.95 -1.34 -11.80
N ALA A 81 5.03 -2.21 -12.19
CA ALA A 81 4.23 -2.03 -13.39
C ALA A 81 2.75 -1.89 -13.02
N VAL A 82 2.05 -0.99 -13.69
CA VAL A 82 0.61 -0.77 -13.51
C VAL A 82 -0.06 -0.83 -14.87
N LEU A 83 -1.12 -1.64 -14.99
CA LEU A 83 -1.96 -1.66 -16.18
C LEU A 83 -3.00 -0.55 -16.10
N ARG A 84 -3.00 0.32 -17.10
CA ARG A 84 -4.06 1.29 -17.37
C ARG A 84 -4.85 0.81 -18.60
N ASP A 85 -6.13 0.53 -18.40
CA ASP A 85 -7.07 0.18 -19.46
C ASP A 85 -7.71 1.47 -19.98
N THR A 86 -7.34 1.87 -21.20
CA THR A 86 -7.73 3.13 -21.85
C THR A 86 -8.87 2.98 -22.85
N LEU A 87 -9.33 1.74 -23.08
CA LEU A 87 -10.26 1.38 -24.16
C LEU A 87 -9.83 1.80 -25.58
N GLY A 88 -8.63 2.38 -25.72
CA GLY A 88 -8.07 2.87 -26.99
C GLY A 88 -8.57 4.25 -27.40
N ASP A 89 -9.19 5.00 -26.49
CA ASP A 89 -9.59 6.38 -26.73
C ASP A 89 -8.64 7.39 -26.05
N ALA A 90 -8.91 8.67 -26.25
CA ALA A 90 -8.11 9.78 -25.72
C ALA A 90 -8.73 10.39 -24.44
N ASN A 91 -9.73 9.76 -23.83
CA ASN A 91 -10.46 10.31 -22.71
C ASN A 91 -9.95 9.75 -21.36
N PRO A 92 -9.08 10.46 -20.64
CA PRO A 92 -8.51 9.96 -19.39
C PRO A 92 -9.52 9.77 -18.25
N GLU A 93 -10.78 10.18 -18.42
CA GLU A 93 -11.82 10.02 -17.40
C GLU A 93 -12.39 8.61 -17.31
N ASN A 94 -12.32 7.82 -18.38
CA ASN A 94 -12.77 6.43 -18.41
C ASN A 94 -11.63 5.42 -18.15
N ASP A 95 -10.38 5.91 -18.15
CA ASP A 95 -9.19 5.11 -17.87
C ASP A 95 -9.30 4.43 -16.51
N ARG A 96 -9.08 3.11 -16.48
CA ARG A 96 -9.05 2.35 -15.24
C ARG A 96 -7.68 1.75 -14.99
N LEU A 97 -7.19 1.91 -13.77
CA LEU A 97 -6.07 1.12 -13.30
C LEU A 97 -6.60 -0.25 -12.88
N THR A 98 -6.09 -1.31 -13.50
CA THR A 98 -6.62 -2.67 -13.29
C THR A 98 -5.64 -3.54 -12.54
N TYR A 99 -4.38 -3.62 -12.99
CA TYR A 99 -3.40 -4.54 -12.42
C TYR A 99 -2.18 -3.81 -11.90
N VAL A 100 -1.66 -4.27 -10.75
CA VAL A 100 -0.38 -3.80 -10.21
C VAL A 100 0.53 -5.01 -10.05
N TRP A 101 1.70 -4.95 -10.68
CA TRP A 101 2.78 -5.90 -10.50
C TRP A 101 3.92 -5.25 -9.71
N LEU A 102 4.34 -5.91 -8.64
CA LEU A 102 5.62 -5.62 -8.01
C LEU A 102 6.67 -6.49 -8.69
N LEU A 103 7.60 -5.85 -9.39
CA LEU A 103 8.60 -6.56 -10.18
C LEU A 103 9.74 -7.05 -9.29
N THR A 104 10.04 -6.33 -8.20
CA THR A 104 11.02 -6.75 -7.18
C THR A 104 10.55 -7.91 -6.32
N TYR A 105 9.23 -8.15 -6.24
CA TYR A 105 8.66 -9.25 -5.45
C TYR A 105 8.67 -10.56 -6.24
N GLU A 106 9.30 -11.60 -5.70
CA GLU A 106 9.23 -12.97 -6.24
C GLU A 106 8.37 -13.84 -5.32
N ARG A 107 7.51 -14.69 -5.91
CA ARG A 107 6.80 -15.66 -5.08
C ARG A 107 7.78 -16.72 -4.61
N PRO A 108 7.63 -17.20 -3.36
CA PRO A 108 8.59 -18.14 -2.80
C PRO A 108 8.59 -19.45 -3.59
N SER A 109 9.79 -19.97 -3.88
CA SER A 109 9.98 -21.28 -4.48
C SER A 109 9.45 -22.39 -3.58
N VAL A 110 9.22 -23.59 -4.11
CA VAL A 110 8.75 -24.74 -3.29
C VAL A 110 9.70 -24.99 -2.11
N ASP A 111 11.00 -24.87 -2.31
CA ASP A 111 12.01 -25.06 -1.26
C ASP A 111 11.94 -23.93 -0.22
N GLN A 112 11.81 -22.68 -0.66
CA GLN A 112 11.60 -21.53 0.24
C GLN A 112 10.29 -21.67 1.01
N ARG A 113 9.23 -22.20 0.39
CA ARG A 113 7.96 -22.50 1.07
C ARG A 113 8.13 -23.56 2.13
N LEU A 114 8.91 -24.60 1.86
CA LEU A 114 9.19 -25.65 2.85
C LEU A 114 9.99 -25.09 4.03
N LEU A 115 11.06 -24.35 3.77
CA LEU A 115 11.91 -23.76 4.81
C LEU A 115 11.17 -22.72 5.65
N SER A 116 10.35 -21.87 5.03
CA SER A 116 9.52 -20.90 5.73
C SER A 116 8.38 -21.52 6.54
N ALA A 117 8.09 -22.81 6.33
CA ALA A 117 7.14 -23.54 7.13
C ALA A 117 7.75 -24.15 8.40
N ILE A 118 9.08 -24.13 8.56
CA ILE A 118 9.75 -24.67 9.75
C ILE A 118 9.71 -23.62 10.88
N PRO A 119 9.03 -23.89 12.02
CA PRO A 119 9.04 -22.97 13.17
C PRO A 119 10.46 -22.75 13.69
N PHE A 120 10.75 -21.54 14.15
CA PHE A 120 12.07 -21.12 14.65
C PHE A 120 13.21 -21.15 13.63
N PHE A 121 12.91 -21.39 12.34
CA PHE A 121 13.90 -21.33 11.28
C PHE A 121 14.11 -19.89 10.82
N TYR A 122 15.20 -19.29 11.29
CA TYR A 122 15.54 -17.87 11.14
C TYR A 122 16.78 -17.64 10.27
N TRP A 123 17.06 -18.58 9.38
CA TRP A 123 18.22 -18.55 8.49
C TRP A 123 17.74 -18.28 7.07
N HIS A 124 18.35 -17.30 6.42
CA HIS A 124 18.14 -17.03 5.01
C HIS A 124 19.13 -17.89 4.20
N PRO A 125 18.65 -18.77 3.29
CA PRO A 125 19.54 -19.44 2.36
C PRO A 125 19.99 -18.46 1.28
N ASP A 126 21.18 -17.89 1.43
CA ASP A 126 21.77 -16.90 0.49
C ASP A 126 21.87 -17.42 -0.96
N GLU A 127 21.83 -18.74 -1.18
CA GLU A 127 22.16 -19.38 -2.46
C GLU A 127 21.26 -20.58 -2.81
N GLY A 128 19.96 -20.49 -2.53
CA GLY A 128 19.01 -21.49 -3.04
C GLY A 128 19.03 -21.53 -4.58
N PRO A 129 18.96 -22.70 -5.23
CA PRO A 129 18.89 -22.79 -6.68
C PRO A 129 17.73 -21.93 -7.18
N SER A 130 18.00 -21.13 -8.21
CA SER A 130 17.00 -20.32 -8.90
C SER A 130 16.04 -21.26 -9.61
N SER A 131 15.08 -21.80 -8.86
CA SER A 131 14.02 -22.62 -9.41
C SER A 131 13.30 -21.77 -10.45
N ASP A 132 13.26 -22.28 -11.68
CA ASP A 132 12.79 -21.58 -12.85
C ASP A 132 11.27 -21.40 -12.85
N HIS A 133 10.74 -20.63 -11.88
CA HIS A 133 9.38 -20.11 -11.86
C HIS A 133 9.23 -19.01 -12.91
N GLN A 134 9.69 -19.29 -14.13
CA GLN A 134 9.76 -18.45 -15.32
C GLN A 134 8.39 -18.01 -15.86
N ARG A 135 7.28 -18.32 -15.17
CA ARG A 135 5.92 -18.19 -15.70
C ARG A 135 4.92 -17.51 -14.76
N ASP A 136 5.36 -17.00 -13.61
CA ASP A 136 4.44 -16.38 -12.64
C ASP A 136 4.46 -14.85 -12.71
N THR A 137 3.91 -14.32 -13.80
CA THR A 137 3.58 -12.91 -14.04
C THR A 137 2.22 -12.52 -13.46
N ARG A 138 1.70 -13.28 -12.48
CA ARG A 138 0.41 -12.93 -11.89
C ARG A 138 0.51 -11.55 -11.21
N PRO A 139 -0.47 -10.67 -11.45
CA PRO A 139 -0.52 -9.38 -10.80
C PRO A 139 -0.57 -9.57 -9.29
N LEU A 140 0.09 -8.68 -8.57
CA LEU A 140 -0.02 -8.68 -7.12
C LEU A 140 -1.45 -8.33 -6.77
N LEU A 141 -1.93 -7.18 -7.26
CA LEU A 141 -3.22 -6.61 -6.94
C LEU A 141 -4.06 -6.41 -8.21
N ASN A 142 -5.34 -6.77 -8.12
CA ASN A 142 -6.39 -6.32 -9.02
C ASN A 142 -7.11 -5.13 -8.37
N LEU A 143 -6.99 -3.95 -8.98
CA LEU A 143 -7.58 -2.70 -8.55
C LEU A 143 -9.04 -2.56 -8.96
N ALA A 144 -9.48 -3.26 -10.01
CA ALA A 144 -10.89 -3.31 -10.41
C ALA A 144 -11.71 -4.14 -9.40
N GLU A 145 -11.09 -5.16 -8.81
CA GLU A 145 -11.72 -6.12 -7.89
C GLU A 145 -10.91 -6.30 -6.60
N PRO A 146 -10.80 -5.25 -5.76
CA PRO A 146 -9.96 -5.31 -4.56
C PRO A 146 -10.48 -6.32 -3.51
N GLU A 147 -11.78 -6.64 -3.54
CA GLU A 147 -12.45 -7.51 -2.56
C GLU A 147 -12.06 -8.98 -2.73
N HIS A 148 -11.87 -9.45 -3.97
CA HIS A 148 -11.64 -10.86 -4.29
C HIS A 148 -10.37 -11.42 -3.62
N ALA A 149 -9.29 -10.62 -3.56
CA ALA A 149 -8.06 -11.03 -2.89
C ALA A 149 -8.30 -11.26 -1.38
N THR A 150 -8.95 -10.30 -0.72
CA THR A 150 -9.24 -10.37 0.73
C THR A 150 -10.21 -11.49 1.08
N VAL A 151 -11.26 -11.71 0.29
CA VAL A 151 -12.23 -12.79 0.52
C VAL A 151 -11.59 -14.16 0.34
N ALA A 152 -10.74 -14.33 -0.68
CA ALA A 152 -10.05 -15.59 -0.93
C ALA A 152 -9.04 -15.97 0.16
N GLU A 153 -8.37 -14.98 0.78
CA GLU A 153 -7.50 -15.17 1.94
C GLU A 153 -8.30 -15.52 3.19
N PHE A 154 -9.29 -14.70 3.56
CA PHE A 154 -10.14 -14.94 4.71
C PHE A 154 -10.81 -16.33 4.67
N ARG A 155 -11.26 -16.76 3.49
CA ARG A 155 -11.85 -18.09 3.31
C ARG A 155 -10.82 -19.21 3.51
N ARG A 156 -9.60 -19.05 3.01
CA ARG A 156 -8.52 -20.03 3.23
C ARG A 156 -8.12 -20.11 4.71
N ASP A 157 -8.22 -19.00 5.45
CA ASP A 157 -8.07 -18.97 6.90
C ASP A 157 -9.20 -19.72 7.60
N LEU A 158 -10.46 -19.45 7.23
CA LEU A 158 -11.63 -20.08 7.82
C LEU A 158 -11.69 -21.59 7.53
N MET A 159 -11.42 -22.02 6.30
CA MET A 159 -11.39 -23.44 5.93
C MET A 159 -10.28 -24.19 6.66
N GLN A 160 -9.09 -23.60 6.74
CA GLN A 160 -8.00 -24.20 7.49
C GLN A 160 -8.35 -24.32 8.97
N TRP A 161 -9.02 -23.32 9.54
CA TRP A 161 -9.49 -23.35 10.91
C TRP A 161 -10.55 -24.44 11.14
N ALA A 162 -11.52 -24.56 10.24
CA ALA A 162 -12.64 -25.49 10.37
C ALA A 162 -12.24 -26.95 10.12
N ALA A 163 -11.32 -27.21 9.19
CA ALA A 163 -10.96 -28.57 8.77
C ALA A 163 -9.86 -29.22 9.62
N LEU A 164 -9.05 -28.44 10.34
CA LEU A 164 -7.92 -28.94 11.14
C LEU A 164 -8.29 -28.98 12.63
N ASP A 165 -8.90 -30.09 13.04
CA ASP A 165 -9.26 -30.46 14.42
C ASP A 165 -8.03 -30.33 15.38
N PRO A 166 -8.22 -30.02 16.70
CA PRO A 166 -7.20 -29.98 17.75
C PRO A 166 -6.07 -31.03 17.71
N SER A 167 -6.26 -32.21 17.11
CA SER A 167 -5.22 -33.23 16.98
C SER A 167 -4.08 -32.89 16.00
N THR A 168 -4.21 -31.84 15.18
CA THR A 168 -3.27 -31.49 14.11
C THR A 168 -2.29 -30.35 14.45
N VAL A 169 -1.97 -30.13 15.74
CA VAL A 169 -1.07 -29.08 16.24
C VAL A 169 0.20 -28.86 15.38
N PRO A 170 0.99 -29.90 15.01
CA PRO A 170 2.21 -29.67 14.23
C PRO A 170 1.93 -29.12 12.82
N ILE A 171 0.88 -29.59 12.15
CA ILE A 171 0.48 -29.11 10.80
C ILE A 171 0.02 -27.65 10.87
N ARG A 172 -0.69 -27.30 11.95
CA ARG A 172 -1.15 -25.92 12.20
C ARG A 172 0.01 -24.97 12.47
N ALA A 173 1.01 -25.37 13.25
CA ALA A 173 2.19 -24.55 13.53
C ALA A 173 2.96 -24.25 12.23
N VAL A 174 3.25 -25.28 11.44
CA VAL A 174 4.00 -25.20 10.17
C VAL A 174 3.32 -24.25 9.18
N SER A 175 2.02 -24.44 8.97
CA SER A 175 1.23 -23.60 8.06
C SER A 175 1.05 -22.16 8.54
N ARG A 176 0.93 -21.93 9.87
CA ARG A 176 0.86 -20.57 10.44
C ARG A 176 2.19 -19.85 10.33
N THR A 177 3.31 -20.52 10.60
CA THR A 177 4.65 -19.95 10.41
C THR A 177 4.83 -19.59 8.93
N PHE A 178 4.53 -20.51 8.01
CA PHE A 178 4.57 -20.23 6.58
C PHE A 178 3.77 -18.97 6.20
N ARG A 179 2.49 -18.88 6.62
CA ARG A 179 1.64 -17.73 6.33
C ARG A 179 2.14 -16.44 6.93
N THR A 180 2.61 -16.50 8.18
CA THR A 180 3.20 -15.32 8.84
C THR A 180 4.39 -14.84 8.02
N ASN A 181 5.29 -15.75 7.64
CA ASN A 181 6.46 -15.45 6.82
C ASN A 181 6.09 -14.87 5.45
N GLU A 182 5.04 -15.41 4.81
CA GLU A 182 4.52 -14.95 3.51
C GLU A 182 3.90 -13.54 3.61
N VAL A 183 3.04 -13.29 4.60
CA VAL A 183 2.44 -11.97 4.85
C VAL A 183 3.50 -10.93 5.20
N ASP A 184 4.50 -11.34 5.98
CA ASP A 184 5.60 -10.48 6.39
C ASP A 184 6.46 -10.06 5.20
N GLU A 185 6.75 -11.02 4.30
CA GLU A 185 7.45 -10.77 3.05
C GLU A 185 6.66 -9.84 2.15
N GLU A 186 5.40 -10.17 1.89
CA GLU A 186 4.53 -9.35 1.05
C GLU A 186 4.41 -7.92 1.59
N ARG A 187 4.26 -7.76 2.91
CA ARG A 187 4.18 -6.45 3.56
C ARG A 187 5.45 -5.64 3.35
N LEU A 188 6.62 -6.26 3.45
CA LEU A 188 7.91 -5.61 3.17
C LEU A 188 7.87 -5.00 1.76
N HIS A 189 7.64 -5.82 0.73
CA HIS A 189 7.61 -5.37 -0.66
C HIS A 189 6.50 -4.33 -0.94
N LEU A 190 5.36 -4.43 -0.25
CA LEU A 190 4.29 -3.42 -0.34
C LEU A 190 4.73 -2.06 0.22
N GLU A 191 5.47 -2.02 1.32
CA GLU A 191 6.02 -0.77 1.86
C GLU A 191 7.09 -0.19 0.95
N GLU A 192 7.98 -1.02 0.43
CA GLU A 192 8.99 -0.59 -0.53
C GLU A 192 8.34 0.04 -1.77
N SER A 193 7.32 -0.62 -2.29
CA SER A 193 6.56 -0.16 -3.44
C SER A 193 5.84 1.17 -3.20
N VAL A 194 5.24 1.34 -2.02
CA VAL A 194 4.66 2.62 -1.62
C VAL A 194 5.72 3.72 -1.56
N SER A 195 6.91 3.42 -1.03
CA SER A 195 8.03 4.38 -1.00
C SER A 195 8.47 4.78 -2.41
N TYR A 196 8.64 3.81 -3.32
CA TYR A 196 8.98 4.08 -4.72
C TYR A 196 7.93 4.93 -5.44
N LEU A 197 6.64 4.63 -5.27
CA LEU A 197 5.55 5.39 -5.87
C LEU A 197 5.48 6.82 -5.34
N ARG A 198 5.68 7.03 -4.04
CA ARG A 198 5.67 8.38 -3.44
C ARG A 198 6.79 9.27 -3.97
N GLN A 199 7.93 8.68 -4.33
CA GLN A 199 9.08 9.36 -4.92
C GLN A 199 9.02 9.46 -6.46
N SER A 200 8.07 8.77 -7.09
CA SER A 200 7.94 8.77 -8.55
C SER A 200 7.47 10.13 -9.06
N PRO A 201 7.95 10.58 -10.25
CA PRO A 201 7.42 11.77 -10.88
C PRO A 201 5.94 11.53 -11.23
N ALA A 202 5.10 12.51 -10.93
CA ALA A 202 3.73 12.52 -11.43
C ALA A 202 3.73 13.10 -12.85
N SER A 203 3.08 12.39 -13.78
CA SER A 203 2.91 12.92 -15.11
C SER A 203 1.86 14.02 -15.15
N THR A 204 2.14 15.06 -15.93
CA THR A 204 1.17 16.09 -16.34
C THR A 204 0.62 15.83 -17.75
N GLY A 205 1.07 14.78 -18.43
CA GLY A 205 0.71 14.45 -19.81
C GLY A 205 0.34 12.98 -19.99
N GLU A 206 0.49 12.48 -21.22
CA GLU A 206 0.10 11.10 -21.61
C GLU A 206 1.06 10.04 -21.05
N GLU A 207 2.35 10.37 -20.90
CA GLU A 207 3.37 9.41 -20.48
C GLU A 207 3.37 9.18 -18.95
N GLY A 208 3.14 7.95 -18.51
CA GLY A 208 3.15 7.55 -17.10
C GLY A 208 1.87 7.86 -16.33
N LEU A 209 1.92 7.66 -15.01
CA LEU A 209 0.76 7.83 -14.13
C LEU A 209 0.60 9.28 -13.65
N THR A 210 -0.65 9.75 -13.64
CA THR A 210 -1.00 11.04 -13.02
C THR A 210 -0.85 10.99 -11.50
N ARG A 211 -0.76 12.15 -10.84
CA ARG A 211 -0.65 12.21 -9.37
C ARG A 211 -1.81 11.49 -8.67
N LYS A 212 -3.04 11.67 -9.18
CA LYS A 212 -4.24 11.01 -8.66
C LYS A 212 -4.14 9.49 -8.80
N GLN A 213 -3.70 9.00 -9.96
CA GLN A 213 -3.49 7.57 -10.22
C GLN A 213 -2.45 6.96 -9.26
N ILE A 214 -1.31 7.65 -9.05
CA ILE A 214 -0.28 7.23 -8.09
C ILE A 214 -0.87 7.15 -6.67
N GLU A 215 -1.62 8.16 -6.24
CA GLU A 215 -2.25 8.18 -4.92
C GLU A 215 -3.28 7.07 -4.74
N THR A 216 -4.08 6.76 -5.77
CA THR A 216 -5.01 5.63 -5.76
C THR A 216 -4.27 4.30 -5.61
N VAL A 217 -3.18 4.09 -6.35
CA VAL A 217 -2.35 2.88 -6.24
C VAL A 217 -1.73 2.78 -4.85
N VAL A 218 -1.12 3.86 -4.34
CA VAL A 218 -0.55 3.91 -2.98
C VAL A 218 -1.60 3.58 -1.92
N ALA A 219 -2.77 4.20 -1.98
CA ALA A 219 -3.85 3.96 -1.03
C ALA A 219 -4.31 2.50 -1.06
N ARG A 220 -4.36 1.89 -2.25
CA ARG A 220 -4.75 0.49 -2.42
C ARG A 220 -3.69 -0.49 -1.93
N LEU A 221 -2.41 -0.20 -2.15
CA LEU A 221 -1.30 -0.97 -1.57
C LEU A 221 -1.27 -0.86 -0.03
N GLU A 222 -1.55 0.32 0.54
CA GLU A 222 -1.67 0.51 1.98
C GLU A 222 -2.87 -0.21 2.58
N LEU A 223 -4.00 -0.22 1.87
CA LEU A 223 -5.18 -0.96 2.28
C LEU A 223 -4.93 -2.46 2.24
N ARG A 224 -4.18 -2.98 1.26
CA ARG A 224 -3.80 -4.39 1.20
C ARG A 224 -3.04 -4.87 2.44
N LYS A 225 -2.29 -3.98 3.12
CA LYS A 225 -1.61 -4.30 4.39
C LYS A 225 -2.60 -4.53 5.56
N LYS A 226 -3.88 -4.20 5.38
CA LYS A 226 -4.93 -4.33 6.39
C LYS A 226 -5.88 -5.46 6.00
N LEU A 227 -6.19 -6.35 6.94
CA LEU A 227 -7.04 -7.55 6.72
C LEU A 227 -8.39 -7.26 6.05
N LEU A 228 -8.96 -6.07 6.24
CA LEU A 228 -10.25 -5.65 5.65
C LEU A 228 -10.10 -4.47 4.68
N GLY A 229 -8.88 -4.13 4.28
CA GLY A 229 -8.66 -2.96 3.44
C GLY A 229 -9.23 -3.09 2.03
N GLY A 230 -9.41 -4.31 1.52
CA GLY A 230 -10.07 -4.58 0.23
C GLY A 230 -11.52 -4.10 0.18
N LEU A 231 -12.21 -4.06 1.33
CA LEU A 231 -13.60 -3.62 1.47
C LEU A 231 -13.74 -2.10 1.62
N VAL A 232 -12.62 -1.39 1.76
CA VAL A 232 -12.63 0.06 1.95
C VAL A 232 -12.80 0.74 0.60
N SER A 233 -13.87 1.54 0.49
CA SER A 233 -14.11 2.38 -0.70
C SER A 233 -12.94 3.35 -0.96
N GLU A 234 -12.72 3.69 -2.23
CA GLU A 234 -11.62 4.60 -2.63
C GLU A 234 -11.62 5.94 -1.88
N ARG A 235 -12.82 6.49 -1.62
CA ARG A 235 -12.98 7.75 -0.85
C ARG A 235 -12.46 7.62 0.59
N GLN A 236 -12.75 6.49 1.23
CA GLN A 236 -12.26 6.23 2.59
C GLN A 236 -10.75 5.99 2.59
N ALA A 237 -10.21 5.38 1.53
CA ALA A 237 -8.77 5.17 1.35
C ALA A 237 -8.01 6.50 1.33
N ALA A 238 -8.44 7.46 0.50
CA ALA A 238 -7.81 8.78 0.41
C ALA A 238 -7.90 9.58 1.72
N ARG A 239 -9.03 9.45 2.46
CA ARG A 239 -9.18 10.05 3.79
C ARG A 239 -8.24 9.41 4.81
N LEU A 240 -8.08 8.09 4.76
CA LEU A 240 -7.21 7.33 5.64
C LEU A 240 -5.75 7.74 5.45
N GLY A 241 -5.29 7.89 4.21
CA GLY A 241 -3.92 8.32 3.89
C GLY A 241 -3.56 9.69 4.48
N ARG A 242 -4.47 10.68 4.39
CA ARG A 242 -4.27 12.01 4.99
C ARG A 242 -4.23 11.97 6.51
N HIS A 243 -5.05 11.13 7.13
CA HIS A 243 -5.06 11.00 8.58
C HIS A 243 -3.78 10.32 9.08
N THR A 244 -3.28 9.32 8.36
CA THR A 244 -2.03 8.63 8.71
C THR A 244 -0.82 9.53 8.59
N SER A 245 -0.74 10.40 7.57
CA SER A 245 0.41 11.31 7.42
C SER A 245 0.49 12.33 8.57
N PHE A 246 -0.65 12.89 9.00
CA PHE A 246 -0.68 13.82 10.13
C PHE A 246 -0.22 13.13 11.44
N GLN A 247 -0.72 11.91 11.70
CA GLN A 247 -0.30 11.13 12.87
C GLN A 247 1.18 10.75 12.85
N GLN A 248 1.73 10.49 11.66
CA GLN A 248 3.15 10.21 11.48
C GLN A 248 4.01 11.44 11.80
N GLU A 249 3.60 12.64 11.38
CA GLU A 249 4.33 13.87 11.68
C GLU A 249 4.31 14.20 13.18
N GLU A 250 3.16 14.07 13.84
CA GLU A 250 3.07 14.24 15.30
C GLU A 250 3.97 13.24 16.04
N THR A 251 3.95 11.98 15.59
CA THR A 251 4.81 10.91 16.11
C THR A 251 6.28 11.28 15.93
N ARG A 252 6.66 11.78 14.75
CA ARG A 252 8.02 12.15 14.40
C ARG A 252 8.54 13.28 15.29
N ILE A 253 7.76 14.35 15.45
CA ILE A 253 8.12 15.48 16.31
C ILE A 253 8.32 15.01 17.77
N ARG A 254 7.40 14.19 18.27
CA ARG A 254 7.50 13.64 19.63
C ARG A 254 8.74 12.77 19.81
N ASN A 255 8.98 11.85 18.88
CA ASN A 255 10.12 10.93 18.93
C ASN A 255 11.46 11.67 18.76
N TRP A 256 11.50 12.69 17.91
CA TRP A 256 12.65 13.57 17.73
C TRP A 256 13.05 14.21 19.05
N GLU A 257 12.09 14.87 19.72
CA GLU A 257 12.33 15.55 20.98
C GLU A 257 12.72 14.55 22.09
N GLN A 258 12.09 13.37 22.11
CA GLN A 258 12.43 12.30 23.04
C GLN A 258 13.88 11.83 22.87
N LEU A 259 14.35 11.57 21.64
CA LEU A 259 15.74 11.19 21.40
C LEU A 259 16.71 12.31 21.75
N ARG A 260 16.39 13.54 21.36
CA ARG A 260 17.22 14.71 21.66
C ARG A 260 17.42 14.86 23.17
N GLN A 261 16.35 14.80 23.97
CA GLN A 261 16.45 14.87 25.42
C GLN A 261 17.22 13.70 26.03
N CYS A 262 17.11 12.51 25.45
CA CYS A 262 17.89 11.35 25.90
C CYS A 262 19.38 11.51 25.57
N ALA A 263 19.69 12.05 24.41
CA ALA A 263 21.06 12.37 24.01
C ALA A 263 21.67 13.42 24.93
N ASP A 264 20.96 14.52 25.21
CA ASP A 264 21.41 15.59 26.12
C ASP A 264 21.68 15.04 27.54
N LYS A 265 20.80 14.17 28.05
CA LYS A 265 20.97 13.55 29.39
C LYS A 265 22.14 12.57 29.46
N THR A 266 22.46 11.90 28.35
CA THR A 266 23.52 10.89 28.32
C THR A 266 24.87 11.49 27.90
N GLY A 267 24.90 12.66 27.29
CA GLY A 267 26.10 13.23 26.67
C GLY A 267 26.37 12.69 25.27
N LEU A 268 25.37 12.12 24.61
CA LEU A 268 25.46 11.70 23.22
C LEU A 268 25.15 12.88 22.29
N VAL A 269 25.72 12.85 21.08
CA VAL A 269 25.42 13.84 20.05
C VAL A 269 24.26 13.33 19.21
N PHE A 270 23.14 14.05 19.27
CA PHE A 270 21.99 13.84 18.40
C PHE A 270 22.22 14.50 17.03
N GLN A 271 22.08 13.73 15.95
CA GLN A 271 22.21 14.21 14.57
C GLN A 271 20.99 13.83 13.74
N PRO A 272 20.36 14.79 13.02
CA PRO A 272 19.45 14.45 11.93
C PRO A 272 20.16 13.55 10.93
N LEU A 273 19.52 12.47 10.50
CA LEU A 273 20.02 11.67 9.40
C LEU A 273 19.05 11.84 8.22
N ASN A 274 19.53 12.51 7.18
CA ASN A 274 18.81 12.63 5.91
C ASN A 274 19.22 11.44 5.05
N VAL A 275 18.24 10.61 4.68
CA VAL A 275 18.46 9.43 3.84
C VAL A 275 17.51 9.52 2.67
N GLY A 276 18.04 9.46 1.45
CA GLY A 276 17.29 9.64 0.23
C GLY A 276 16.80 11.08 0.09
N ALA A 277 15.51 11.25 -0.16
CA ALA A 277 14.86 12.56 -0.26
C ALA A 277 14.14 12.98 1.03
N THR A 278 14.14 12.13 2.06
CA THR A 278 13.41 12.37 3.30
C THR A 278 14.32 13.02 4.34
N SER A 279 13.83 14.12 4.92
CA SER A 279 14.51 14.87 5.98
C SER A 279 13.72 14.70 7.27
N GLY A 280 14.43 14.46 8.37
CA GLY A 280 13.83 14.39 9.71
C GLY A 280 13.11 13.09 10.06
N GLU A 281 13.20 12.05 9.22
CA GLU A 281 12.58 10.74 9.50
C GLU A 281 13.48 9.82 10.32
N TYR A 282 14.79 10.05 10.24
CA TYR A 282 15.79 9.30 10.98
C TYR A 282 16.67 10.22 11.79
N ALA A 283 17.18 9.66 12.87
CA ALA A 283 18.18 10.30 13.70
C ALA A 283 19.30 9.32 14.01
N MET A 284 20.51 9.85 14.07
CA MET A 284 21.69 9.12 14.49
C MET A 284 22.18 9.65 15.83
N LEU A 285 22.46 8.74 16.75
CA LEU A 285 23.18 9.05 17.98
C LEU A 285 24.66 8.71 17.78
N SER A 286 25.52 9.68 18.08
CA SER A 286 26.96 9.53 18.00
C SER A 286 27.62 9.75 19.34
N PHE A 287 28.71 9.02 19.57
CA PHE A 287 29.56 9.14 20.74
C PHE A 287 30.70 10.14 20.49
N PRO A 288 30.85 11.18 21.32
CA PRO A 288 32.01 12.07 21.25
C PRO A 288 33.25 11.37 21.84
N LEU A 289 34.22 11.06 20.99
CA LEU A 289 35.44 10.38 21.43
C LEU A 289 36.33 11.35 22.22
N GLY A 290 36.71 10.95 23.44
CA GLY A 290 37.61 11.73 24.30
C GLY A 290 36.92 12.63 25.32
N GLU A 291 35.59 12.75 25.28
CA GLU A 291 34.83 13.48 26.30
C GLU A 291 34.44 12.56 27.47
N PRO A 292 34.61 13.02 28.74
CA PRO A 292 34.20 12.23 29.90
C PRO A 292 32.68 12.14 29.99
N ALA A 293 32.16 11.05 30.56
CA ALA A 293 30.73 10.90 30.81
C ALA A 293 30.18 12.07 31.64
N LEU A 294 29.04 12.61 31.23
CA LEU A 294 28.32 13.59 32.04
C LEU A 294 27.93 12.97 33.39
N LYS A 295 28.32 13.64 34.47
CA LYS A 295 27.93 13.24 35.83
C LYS A 295 26.48 13.66 36.08
N SER A 296 25.52 12.88 35.59
CA SER A 296 24.13 13.05 35.98
C SER A 296 23.93 12.59 37.43
N GLY A 297 23.38 13.44 38.28
CA GLY A 297 23.01 13.10 39.67
C GLY A 297 21.83 12.11 39.78
N THR A 298 21.26 11.68 38.64
CA THR A 298 20.13 10.75 38.55
C THR A 298 20.53 9.48 37.82
N SER A 299 19.86 8.37 38.14
CA SER A 299 20.13 7.09 37.47
C SER A 299 19.72 7.16 35.99
N LEU A 300 20.68 6.94 35.09
CA LEU A 300 20.45 6.90 33.64
C LEU A 300 19.88 5.56 33.15
N LYS A 301 19.67 4.57 34.03
CA LYS A 301 19.17 3.23 33.66
C LYS A 301 17.86 3.27 32.84
N PRO A 302 16.86 4.10 33.16
CA PRO A 302 15.64 4.20 32.34
C PRO A 302 15.91 4.80 30.95
N VAL A 303 16.86 5.73 30.84
CA VAL A 303 17.24 6.36 29.57
C VAL A 303 17.91 5.34 28.66
N TRP A 304 18.86 4.57 29.19
CA TRP A 304 19.51 3.48 28.44
C TRP A 304 18.52 2.40 28.00
N LYS A 305 17.53 2.08 28.83
CA LYS A 305 16.45 1.15 28.44
C LYS A 305 15.59 1.68 27.29
N LEU A 306 15.37 3.00 27.24
CA LEU A 306 14.58 3.65 26.19
C LEU A 306 15.37 3.75 24.89
N LEU A 307 16.67 4.05 24.95
CA LEU A 307 17.55 4.05 23.79
C LEU A 307 17.82 2.63 23.26
N ASP A 308 17.68 1.61 24.10
CA ASP A 308 17.91 0.21 23.73
C ASP A 308 19.34 -0.07 23.22
N ILE A 309 20.30 0.74 23.65
CA ILE A 309 21.73 0.57 23.37
C ILE A 309 22.51 0.42 24.67
N ARG A 310 23.69 -0.21 24.57
CA ARG A 310 24.60 -0.34 25.72
C ARG A 310 25.28 0.99 26.01
N ASP A 311 25.60 1.21 27.29
CA ASP A 311 26.39 2.36 27.74
C ASP A 311 27.79 2.35 27.07
N PRO A 312 28.08 3.32 26.18
CA PRO A 312 29.33 3.32 25.40
C PRO A 312 30.54 3.66 26.28
N TRP A 313 30.37 4.37 27.39
CA TRP A 313 31.48 4.71 28.30
C TRP A 313 32.02 3.49 29.05
N ARG A 314 31.22 2.42 29.14
CA ARG A 314 31.62 1.15 29.76
C ARG A 314 32.07 0.10 28.74
N ASN A 315 31.90 0.36 27.44
CA ASN A 315 32.09 -0.62 26.40
C ASN A 315 33.32 -0.30 25.54
N SER A 316 34.40 -1.05 25.72
CA SER A 316 35.63 -0.89 24.93
C SER A 316 35.46 -1.19 23.44
N ARG A 317 34.43 -1.97 23.04
CA ARG A 317 34.21 -2.34 21.63
C ARG A 317 33.84 -1.16 20.73
N VAL A 318 33.21 -0.14 21.29
CA VAL A 318 32.81 1.08 20.55
C VAL A 318 34.03 1.84 20.02
N GLN A 319 35.18 1.73 20.69
CA GLN A 319 36.40 2.46 20.32
C GLN A 319 37.07 1.94 19.04
N ALA A 320 36.76 0.70 18.62
CA ALA A 320 37.32 0.08 17.42
C ALA A 320 36.45 0.28 16.15
N THR A 321 35.30 0.94 16.28
CA THR A 321 34.32 1.09 15.19
C THR A 321 34.59 2.36 14.38
N TYR A 322 34.14 2.38 13.12
CA TYR A 322 34.22 3.49 12.15
C TYR A 322 34.24 4.88 12.82
N GLN A 323 35.29 5.66 12.57
CA GLN A 323 35.48 7.00 13.13
C GLN A 323 35.21 8.04 12.05
N ARG A 324 34.29 8.98 12.32
CA ARG A 324 34.04 10.10 11.43
C ARG A 324 34.64 11.38 12.01
N ALA A 325 35.49 12.05 11.23
CA ALA A 325 35.86 13.42 11.51
C ALA A 325 34.63 14.31 11.22
N CYS A 326 34.07 14.93 12.25
CA CYS A 326 32.91 15.79 12.09
C CYS A 326 33.37 17.25 11.95
N THR A 327 33.43 17.75 10.72
CA THR A 327 33.64 19.18 10.43
C THR A 327 32.28 19.88 10.36
N SER A 328 31.56 20.02 11.48
CA SER A 328 30.30 20.77 11.46
C SER A 328 30.55 22.27 11.60
N ALA A 329 30.05 23.04 10.63
CA ALA A 329 30.13 24.51 10.57
C ALA A 329 29.17 25.25 11.54
N ARG A 330 28.56 24.54 12.50
CA ARG A 330 27.79 25.15 13.59
C ARG A 330 28.54 24.95 14.90
N ASN A 331 28.94 26.06 15.51
CA ASN A 331 29.69 26.31 16.74
C ASN A 331 29.23 25.56 18.03
N LEU A 332 28.65 24.36 17.96
CA LEU A 332 28.23 23.58 19.13
C LEU A 332 29.34 22.63 19.63
N CYS A 333 30.32 22.29 18.79
CA CYS A 333 31.51 21.54 19.20
C CYS A 333 32.72 22.45 18.99
N GLY A 334 33.29 23.01 20.06
CA GLY A 334 34.41 23.96 20.03
C GLY A 334 35.77 23.35 19.66
N GLY A 335 35.82 22.39 18.73
CA GLY A 335 37.03 21.71 18.26
C GLY A 335 36.73 20.57 17.28
N GLU A 336 37.77 20.00 16.65
CA GLU A 336 37.69 18.76 15.84
C GLU A 336 37.35 17.55 16.71
N SER A 337 36.10 17.45 17.19
CA SER A 337 35.65 16.28 17.94
C SER A 337 35.40 15.12 16.98
N ARG A 338 36.10 14.00 17.19
CA ARG A 338 35.85 12.75 16.47
C ARG A 338 34.57 12.12 16.99
N LEU A 339 33.62 11.84 16.10
CA LEU A 339 32.36 11.23 16.44
C LEU A 339 32.32 9.78 15.94
N VAL A 340 31.87 8.87 16.80
CA VAL A 340 31.65 7.47 16.45
C VAL A 340 30.15 7.23 16.40
N PRO A 341 29.57 6.79 15.26
CA PRO A 341 28.15 6.48 15.19
C PRO A 341 27.85 5.30 16.13
N LEU A 342 26.83 5.45 16.98
CA LEU A 342 26.39 4.42 17.92
C LEU A 342 25.12 3.71 17.45
N ALA A 343 24.15 4.49 16.99
CA ALA A 343 22.86 3.94 16.60
C ALA A 343 22.10 4.85 15.64
N VAL A 344 21.32 4.22 14.76
CA VAL A 344 20.33 4.90 13.90
C VAL A 344 18.93 4.53 14.35
N TYR A 345 18.05 5.52 14.42
CA TYR A 345 16.66 5.36 14.84
C TYR A 345 15.70 5.85 13.76
N SER A 346 14.57 5.17 13.61
CA SER A 346 13.37 5.69 12.93
C SER A 346 12.53 6.50 13.89
N LEU A 347 12.08 7.65 13.43
CA LEU A 347 11.20 8.56 14.15
C LEU A 347 9.74 8.37 13.77
N ASN A 348 9.43 7.62 12.71
CA ASN A 348 8.07 7.37 12.24
C ASN A 348 7.30 6.32 13.08
N TYR A 349 7.99 5.59 13.96
CA TYR A 349 7.37 4.53 14.75
C TYR A 349 6.43 5.09 15.84
N SER A 350 5.16 4.69 15.81
CA SER A 350 4.06 5.32 16.55
C SER A 350 4.19 5.39 18.08
N ARG A 351 5.06 4.59 18.71
CA ARG A 351 5.19 4.53 20.18
C ARG A 351 6.44 5.20 20.74
N ALA A 352 7.60 4.92 20.16
CA ALA A 352 8.90 5.38 20.62
C ALA A 352 9.89 5.39 19.44
N PRO A 353 11.00 6.12 19.51
CA PRO A 353 12.04 6.02 18.50
C PRO A 353 12.50 4.57 18.35
N LEU A 354 12.44 4.02 17.13
CA LEU A 354 12.76 2.63 16.86
C LEU A 354 14.22 2.49 16.48
N LEU A 355 15.00 1.72 17.24
CA LEU A 355 16.38 1.38 16.89
C LEU A 355 16.41 0.54 15.61
N LEU A 356 17.00 1.12 14.55
CA LEU A 356 17.17 0.48 13.25
C LEU A 356 18.51 -0.22 13.13
N VAL A 357 19.58 0.44 13.59
CA VAL A 357 20.94 -0.08 13.53
C VAL A 357 21.64 0.20 14.85
N ASP A 358 22.28 -0.81 15.43
CA ASP A 358 23.18 -0.70 16.57
C ASP A 358 24.61 -0.95 16.08
N PHE A 359 25.46 0.08 16.12
CA PHE A 359 26.86 -0.03 15.72
C PHE A 359 27.68 -0.81 16.75
N SER A 360 27.29 -0.76 18.03
CA SER A 360 28.00 -1.38 19.15
C SER A 360 27.82 -2.90 19.24
N ASN A 361 26.68 -3.41 18.76
CA ASN A 361 26.35 -4.83 18.78
C ASN A 361 25.45 -5.23 17.60
N THR A 362 26.04 -5.81 16.56
CA THR A 362 25.34 -6.27 15.34
C THR A 362 24.25 -7.30 15.64
N GLU A 363 24.48 -8.20 16.60
CA GLU A 363 23.56 -9.31 16.88
C GLU A 363 22.37 -8.90 17.75
N HIS A 364 22.43 -7.75 18.43
CA HIS A 364 21.42 -7.36 19.42
C HIS A 364 20.02 -7.29 18.82
N LEU A 365 19.89 -6.57 17.71
CA LEU A 365 18.64 -6.38 17.00
C LEU A 365 18.12 -7.70 16.41
N ARG A 366 19.03 -8.51 15.85
CA ARG A 366 18.68 -9.82 15.28
C ARG A 366 18.14 -10.77 16.34
N LEU A 367 18.83 -10.90 17.48
CA LEU A 367 18.42 -11.75 18.60
C LEU A 367 17.08 -11.28 19.20
N ARG A 368 16.87 -9.97 19.31
CA ARG A 368 15.61 -9.39 19.78
C ARG A 368 14.46 -9.76 18.87
N GLU A 369 14.64 -9.66 17.56
CA GLU A 369 13.62 -10.05 16.58
C GLU A 369 13.33 -11.54 16.58
N MET A 370 14.37 -12.38 16.63
CA MET A 370 14.20 -13.83 16.79
C MET A 370 13.40 -14.17 18.06
N THR A 371 13.70 -13.48 19.18
CA THR A 371 13.00 -13.71 20.45
C THR A 371 11.53 -13.29 20.38
N GLN A 372 11.22 -12.15 19.77
CA GLN A 372 9.83 -11.71 19.60
C GLN A 372 9.05 -12.67 18.69
N ARG A 373 9.68 -13.10 17.60
CA ARG A 373 9.07 -14.06 16.67
C ARG A 373 8.87 -15.43 17.31
N SER A 374 9.83 -15.93 18.09
CA SER A 374 9.69 -17.20 18.78
C SER A 374 8.57 -17.16 19.82
N ILE A 375 8.38 -16.04 20.53
CA ILE A 375 7.26 -15.87 21.46
C ILE A 375 5.93 -15.96 20.70
N ASN A 376 5.80 -15.28 19.56
CA ASN A 376 4.60 -15.31 18.72
C ASN A 376 4.34 -16.70 18.13
N GLU A 377 5.38 -17.41 17.68
CA GLU A 377 5.28 -18.78 17.16
C GLU A 377 4.88 -19.79 18.25
N VAL A 378 5.39 -19.65 19.48
CA VAL A 378 5.00 -20.52 20.60
C VAL A 378 3.54 -20.28 21.01
N THR A 379 3.13 -19.02 21.15
CA THR A 379 1.75 -18.69 21.57
C THR A 379 0.73 -19.05 20.49
N ALA A 380 1.01 -18.74 19.23
CA ALA A 380 0.10 -19.04 18.13
C ALA A 380 0.15 -20.52 17.69
N GLY A 381 1.33 -21.15 17.66
CA GLY A 381 1.52 -22.49 17.13
C GLY A 381 1.33 -23.60 18.17
N VAL A 382 2.09 -23.54 19.26
CA VAL A 382 2.19 -24.64 20.25
C VAL A 382 1.02 -24.63 21.23
N LEU A 383 0.65 -23.45 21.73
CA LEU A 383 -0.45 -23.33 22.69
C LEU A 383 -1.84 -23.32 22.01
N GLY A 384 -1.89 -23.26 20.68
CA GLY A 384 -3.14 -23.25 19.91
C GLY A 384 -4.04 -22.04 20.18
N ILE A 385 -3.52 -21.00 20.83
CA ILE A 385 -4.26 -19.79 21.19
C ILE A 385 -4.51 -19.01 19.89
N SER A 386 -5.75 -19.09 19.39
CA SER A 386 -6.21 -18.36 18.20
C SER A 386 -7.08 -17.18 18.61
N HIS A 387 -7.04 -16.11 17.81
CA HIS A 387 -7.89 -14.92 17.97
C HIS A 387 -9.38 -15.26 18.17
N PHE A 388 -9.87 -16.35 17.56
CA PHE A 388 -11.28 -16.72 17.59
C PHE A 388 -11.67 -17.66 18.73
N THR A 389 -10.77 -18.53 19.20
CA THR A 389 -11.10 -19.52 20.26
C THR A 389 -10.78 -19.02 21.66
N ASN A 390 -9.87 -18.04 21.78
CA ASN A 390 -9.38 -17.58 23.08
C ASN A 390 -9.27 -16.05 23.11
N TRP A 391 -10.35 -15.36 22.75
CA TRP A 391 -10.41 -13.90 22.67
C TRP A 391 -9.96 -13.20 23.96
N TYR A 392 -10.14 -13.83 25.13
CA TYR A 392 -9.64 -13.34 26.42
C TYR A 392 -8.12 -13.17 26.46
N TYR A 393 -7.35 -14.09 25.85
CA TYR A 393 -5.90 -13.96 25.75
C TYR A 393 -5.52 -12.72 24.92
N PHE A 394 -6.25 -12.45 23.84
CA PHE A 394 -5.98 -11.28 23.00
C PHE A 394 -6.35 -9.98 23.68
N VAL A 395 -7.45 -9.94 24.43
CA VAL A 395 -7.76 -8.80 25.29
C VAL A 395 -6.67 -8.60 26.34
N ALA A 396 -6.19 -9.68 26.98
CA ALA A 396 -5.09 -9.61 27.94
C ALA A 396 -3.76 -9.18 27.29
N ALA A 397 -3.46 -9.67 26.08
CA ALA A 397 -2.30 -9.30 25.30
C ALA A 397 -2.38 -7.84 24.84
N ASP A 398 -3.56 -7.35 24.46
CA ASP A 398 -3.79 -5.94 24.13
C ASP A 398 -3.61 -5.04 25.35
N ILE A 399 -4.12 -5.44 26.52
CA ILE A 399 -3.89 -4.73 27.79
C ILE A 399 -2.40 -4.75 28.15
N TYR A 400 -1.72 -5.89 28.02
CA TYR A 400 -0.28 -5.99 28.23
C TYR A 400 0.49 -5.13 27.24
N ASN A 401 0.14 -5.16 25.96
CA ASN A 401 0.74 -4.37 24.89
C ASN A 401 0.51 -2.88 25.09
N PHE A 402 -0.63 -2.49 25.67
CA PHE A 402 -0.94 -1.12 26.09
C PHE A 402 -0.02 -0.69 27.25
N TYR A 403 0.12 -1.54 28.28
CA TYR A 403 0.98 -1.25 29.43
C TYR A 403 2.48 -1.24 29.06
N ALA A 404 2.98 -2.28 28.38
CA ALA A 404 4.34 -2.37 27.88
C ALA A 404 4.66 -1.28 26.85
N GLY A 405 3.66 -0.91 26.03
CA GLY A 405 3.75 0.21 25.10
C GLY A 405 3.99 1.55 25.79
N ARG A 406 3.37 1.78 26.96
CA ARG A 406 3.61 2.98 27.79
C ARG A 406 5.02 3.03 28.38
N HIS A 407 5.72 1.90 28.40
CA HIS A 407 7.11 1.76 28.85
C HIS A 407 8.13 1.68 27.71
N GLY A 408 7.75 2.07 26.49
CA GLY A 408 8.67 2.20 25.35
C GLY A 408 9.00 0.89 24.63
N ALA A 409 8.30 -0.21 24.90
CA ALA A 409 8.53 -1.45 24.17
C ALA A 409 7.98 -1.35 22.73
N ALA A 410 8.87 -1.43 21.73
CA ALA A 410 8.51 -1.61 20.34
C ALA A 410 8.00 -3.06 20.14
N MET A 411 6.72 -3.28 20.42
CA MET A 411 6.03 -4.58 20.34
C MET A 411 5.21 -4.75 19.06
N ASN A 412 4.93 -3.69 18.30
CA ASN A 412 4.19 -3.81 17.05
C ASN A 412 5.16 -4.21 15.93
N GLN A 413 5.33 -5.53 15.77
CA GLN A 413 6.19 -6.15 14.76
C GLN A 413 5.92 -5.61 13.35
N SER A 414 4.65 -5.38 13.03
CA SER A 414 4.24 -4.93 11.69
C SER A 414 4.72 -3.49 11.40
N ALA A 415 4.53 -2.57 12.35
CA ALA A 415 5.00 -1.19 12.22
C ALA A 415 6.53 -1.07 12.28
N ARG A 416 7.22 -2.01 12.97
CA ARG A 416 8.68 -2.07 12.96
C ARG A 416 9.21 -2.46 11.59
N ARG A 417 8.60 -3.48 10.98
CA ARG A 417 8.91 -3.89 9.60
C ARG A 417 8.72 -2.76 8.62
N ASP A 418 7.62 -2.02 8.72
CA ASP A 418 7.39 -0.86 7.84
C ASP A 418 8.57 0.14 7.91
N CYS A 419 9.06 0.44 9.12
CA CYS A 419 10.24 1.30 9.30
C CYS A 419 11.53 0.69 8.74
N TYR A 420 11.72 -0.63 8.84
CA TYR A 420 12.89 -1.32 8.28
C TYR A 420 12.88 -1.32 6.75
N SER A 421 11.75 -1.66 6.11
CA SER A 421 11.59 -1.59 4.64
C SER A 421 11.80 -0.18 4.13
N GLN A 422 11.18 0.81 4.80
CA GLN A 422 11.31 2.20 4.38
C GLN A 422 12.77 2.66 4.41
N PHE A 423 13.47 2.39 5.51
CA PHE A 423 14.88 2.73 5.66
C PHE A 423 15.77 1.98 4.67
N ARG A 424 15.51 0.69 4.41
CA ARG A 424 16.23 -0.14 3.42
C ARG A 424 16.15 0.48 2.03
N VAL A 425 14.94 0.86 1.61
CA VAL A 425 14.69 1.50 0.33
C VAL A 425 15.40 2.84 0.25
N GLU A 426 15.20 3.71 1.24
CA GLU A 426 15.82 5.04 1.23
C GLU A 426 17.35 4.96 1.25
N LEU A 427 17.95 4.02 1.98
CA LEU A 427 19.39 3.73 1.94
C LEU A 427 19.86 3.26 0.56
N SER A 428 19.06 2.46 -0.15
CA SER A 428 19.41 1.99 -1.50
C SER A 428 19.43 3.14 -2.51
N ILE A 429 18.59 4.15 -2.28
CA ILE A 429 18.38 5.30 -3.16
C ILE A 429 19.32 6.46 -2.81
N ASP A 430 19.69 6.60 -1.55
CA ASP A 430 20.47 7.72 -1.04
C ASP A 430 21.81 7.87 -1.77
N THR A 431 22.17 9.10 -2.13
CA THR A 431 23.48 9.46 -2.69
C THR A 431 24.19 10.55 -1.88
N HIS A 432 23.59 11.00 -0.79
CA HIS A 432 24.07 12.12 0.02
C HIS A 432 24.86 11.65 1.24
N LEU A 433 24.57 10.44 1.71
CA LEU A 433 25.26 9.79 2.80
C LEU A 433 26.66 9.37 2.36
N ASP A 434 27.59 9.47 3.31
CA ASP A 434 28.95 8.98 3.12
C ASP A 434 28.93 7.51 2.63
N PRO A 435 29.62 7.17 1.54
CA PRO A 435 29.52 5.85 0.92
C PRO A 435 29.95 4.71 1.86
N GLU A 436 30.92 4.95 2.74
CA GLU A 436 31.36 3.95 3.73
C GLU A 436 30.28 3.72 4.78
N LEU A 437 29.76 4.79 5.39
CA LEU A 437 28.66 4.70 6.34
C LEU A 437 27.42 4.05 5.73
N ARG A 438 27.10 4.39 4.47
CA ARG A 438 25.97 3.81 3.75
C ARG A 438 26.16 2.31 3.49
N ALA A 439 27.36 1.89 3.10
CA ALA A 439 27.67 0.47 2.91
C ALA A 439 27.53 -0.31 4.22
N GLU A 440 28.05 0.23 5.33
CA GLU A 440 27.92 -0.37 6.65
C GLU A 440 26.46 -0.47 7.11
N LEU A 441 25.66 0.59 6.90
CA LEU A 441 24.23 0.57 7.22
C LEU A 441 23.48 -0.48 6.37
N ARG A 442 23.77 -0.57 5.07
CA ARG A 442 23.18 -1.60 4.19
C ARG A 442 23.52 -3.00 4.66
N GLN A 443 24.80 -3.28 4.92
CA GLN A 443 25.25 -4.58 5.42
C GLN A 443 24.57 -4.96 6.74
N ARG A 444 24.44 -4.01 7.67
CA ARG A 444 23.77 -4.25 8.94
C ARG A 444 22.27 -4.49 8.78
N MET A 445 21.62 -3.74 7.90
CA MET A 445 20.20 -3.94 7.58
C MET A 445 19.95 -5.30 6.93
N GLU A 446 20.82 -5.75 6.03
CA GLU A 446 20.75 -7.10 5.43
C GLU A 446 20.91 -8.19 6.50
N ALA A 447 21.78 -7.99 7.49
CA ALA A 447 21.94 -8.94 8.60
C ALA A 447 20.72 -9.03 9.54
N LEU A 448 19.77 -8.08 9.46
CA LEU A 448 18.51 -8.11 10.21
C LEU A 448 17.40 -8.91 9.53
N ALA A 449 17.58 -9.30 8.26
CA ALA A 449 16.65 -10.16 7.55
C ALA A 449 16.56 -11.53 8.25
N ILE A 450 15.43 -11.78 8.92
CA ILE A 450 15.18 -13.00 9.69
C ILE A 450 14.14 -13.88 8.99
N ASN A 451 13.40 -13.33 8.04
CA ASN A 451 12.46 -14.09 7.26
C ASN A 451 13.20 -14.95 6.22
N PRO A 452 13.03 -16.28 6.21
CA PRO A 452 13.64 -17.12 5.19
C PRO A 452 13.14 -16.81 3.76
N LEU A 453 12.02 -16.08 3.64
CA LEU A 453 11.48 -15.63 2.36
C LEU A 453 12.08 -14.32 1.84
N GLU A 454 12.70 -13.50 2.69
CA GLU A 454 13.27 -12.20 2.32
C GLU A 454 14.42 -12.40 1.33
N SER A 455 14.37 -11.79 0.16
CA SER A 455 15.44 -11.87 -0.84
C SER A 455 16.53 -10.84 -0.62
N ASN A 456 17.78 -11.20 -1.00
CA ASN A 456 18.87 -10.23 -1.13
C ASN A 456 18.54 -9.20 -2.24
N PRO A 457 18.85 -7.90 -2.06
CA PRO A 457 18.59 -6.87 -3.07
C PRO A 457 19.11 -7.19 -4.48
N SER A 458 20.27 -7.84 -4.59
CA SER A 458 20.83 -8.23 -5.90
C SER A 458 19.93 -9.24 -6.64
N ARG A 459 19.31 -10.16 -5.90
CA ARG A 459 18.35 -11.14 -6.43
C ARG A 459 17.03 -10.46 -6.80
N GLU A 460 16.54 -9.55 -5.98
CA GLU A 460 15.33 -8.75 -6.28
C GLU A 460 15.49 -8.01 -7.61
N ILE A 461 16.66 -7.42 -7.87
CA ILE A 461 16.96 -6.73 -9.12
C ILE A 461 16.95 -7.69 -10.32
N ALA A 462 17.56 -8.87 -10.18
CA ALA A 462 17.59 -9.87 -11.24
C ALA A 462 16.18 -10.43 -11.52
N SER A 463 15.41 -10.73 -10.47
CA SER A 463 14.01 -11.18 -10.57
C SER A 463 13.12 -10.11 -11.19
N ALA A 464 13.33 -8.84 -10.86
CA ALA A 464 12.63 -7.71 -11.47
C ALA A 464 12.86 -7.59 -12.97
N GLN A 465 14.10 -7.68 -13.42
CA GLN A 465 14.43 -7.66 -14.85
C GLN A 465 13.79 -8.85 -15.60
N LYS A 466 13.87 -10.06 -15.01
CA LYS A 466 13.27 -11.27 -15.59
C LYS A 466 11.75 -11.16 -15.68
N ARG A 467 11.09 -10.70 -14.63
CA ARG A 467 9.62 -10.49 -14.59
C ARG A 467 9.18 -9.40 -15.54
N TYR A 468 9.94 -8.30 -15.65
CA TYR A 468 9.64 -7.25 -16.61
C TYR A 468 9.73 -7.77 -18.05
N ALA A 469 10.79 -8.51 -18.39
CA ALA A 469 10.92 -9.12 -19.72
C ALA A 469 9.74 -10.06 -20.02
N GLN A 470 9.33 -10.90 -19.06
CA GLN A 470 8.14 -11.76 -19.22
C GLN A 470 6.85 -10.96 -19.40
N LEU A 471 6.67 -9.88 -18.65
CA LEU A 471 5.51 -9.01 -18.79
C LEU A 471 5.47 -8.36 -20.18
N GLN A 472 6.62 -7.98 -20.74
CA GLN A 472 6.72 -7.50 -22.12
C GLN A 472 6.35 -8.58 -23.14
N GLU A 473 6.75 -9.84 -22.92
CA GLU A 473 6.36 -10.96 -23.78
C GLU A 473 4.84 -11.19 -23.75
N GLU A 474 4.22 -11.11 -22.56
CA GLU A 474 2.78 -11.28 -22.40
C GLU A 474 1.95 -10.13 -22.97
N ALA A 475 2.54 -8.94 -23.00
CA ALA A 475 1.95 -7.70 -23.53
C ALA A 475 2.04 -7.58 -25.06
N ARG A 476 2.71 -8.51 -25.75
CA ARG A 476 2.76 -8.52 -27.22
C ARG A 476 1.35 -8.61 -27.83
N PRO A 477 1.14 -8.12 -29.06
CA PRO A 477 -0.14 -8.25 -29.76
C PRO A 477 -0.59 -9.72 -29.83
N ASN A 478 -1.86 -9.98 -29.51
CA ASN A 478 -2.44 -11.33 -29.34
C ASN A 478 -1.82 -12.14 -28.19
N GLY A 479 -1.20 -11.46 -27.22
CA GLY A 479 -0.62 -12.06 -26.03
C GLY A 479 -1.69 -12.50 -25.00
N PRO A 480 -1.29 -13.30 -24.00
CA PRO A 480 -2.20 -13.74 -22.94
C PRO A 480 -2.74 -12.58 -22.09
N LEU A 481 -2.03 -11.45 -22.02
CA LEU A 481 -2.47 -10.29 -21.27
C LEU A 481 -3.66 -9.58 -21.94
N GLU A 482 -3.63 -9.45 -23.27
CA GLU A 482 -4.74 -8.87 -24.04
C GLU A 482 -6.02 -9.71 -23.86
N ALA A 483 -5.90 -11.04 -23.93
CA ALA A 483 -7.02 -11.94 -23.64
C ALA A 483 -7.52 -11.83 -22.20
N ARG A 484 -6.65 -11.57 -21.23
CA ARG A 484 -7.04 -11.34 -19.83
C ARG A 484 -7.84 -10.04 -19.70
N ILE A 485 -7.34 -8.94 -20.27
CA ILE A 485 -8.02 -7.64 -20.26
C ILE A 485 -9.42 -7.76 -20.86
N GLU A 486 -9.53 -8.42 -22.01
CA GLU A 486 -10.83 -8.63 -22.66
C GLU A 486 -11.78 -9.49 -21.82
N ASN A 487 -11.26 -10.46 -21.08
CA ASN A 487 -12.07 -11.23 -20.14
C ASN A 487 -12.59 -10.38 -18.98
N ASP A 488 -11.77 -9.46 -18.47
CA ASP A 488 -12.13 -8.58 -17.36
C ASP A 488 -13.16 -7.54 -17.81
N ARG A 489 -12.98 -6.96 -19.01
CA ARG A 489 -13.96 -6.04 -19.62
C ARG A 489 -15.34 -6.69 -19.76
N ARG A 490 -15.38 -7.94 -20.20
CA ARG A 490 -16.65 -8.70 -20.32
C ARG A 490 -17.24 -9.11 -18.98
N HIS A 491 -16.43 -9.24 -17.93
CA HIS A 491 -16.92 -9.43 -16.56
C HIS A 491 -17.52 -8.12 -16.04
N GLU A 492 -16.86 -6.98 -16.27
CA GLU A 492 -17.34 -5.64 -15.90
C GLU A 492 -18.69 -5.32 -16.54
N LEU A 493 -18.86 -5.61 -17.83
CA LEU A 493 -20.13 -5.42 -18.54
C LEU A 493 -21.30 -6.21 -17.93
N VAL A 494 -21.04 -7.44 -17.44
CA VAL A 494 -22.04 -8.27 -16.79
C VAL A 494 -22.46 -7.68 -15.45
N LEU A 495 -21.48 -7.29 -14.62
CA LEU A 495 -21.75 -6.69 -13.32
C LEU A 495 -22.60 -5.42 -13.43
N ASP A 496 -22.43 -4.66 -14.52
CA ASP A 496 -23.17 -3.43 -14.77
C ASP A 496 -24.54 -3.65 -15.42
N THR A 497 -24.78 -4.77 -16.12
CA THR A 497 -26.04 -5.03 -16.82
C THR A 497 -27.03 -5.84 -15.98
N GLU A 498 -26.55 -6.74 -15.13
CA GLU A 498 -27.42 -7.70 -14.45
C GLU A 498 -28.09 -7.17 -13.17
N THR A 499 -29.17 -7.84 -12.78
CA THR A 499 -29.87 -7.53 -11.52
C THR A 499 -29.14 -8.16 -10.33
N GLY A 500 -29.22 -7.53 -9.16
CA GLY A 500 -28.45 -7.95 -7.98
C GLY A 500 -28.64 -9.41 -7.52
N LYS A 501 -29.74 -10.08 -7.89
CA LYS A 501 -29.94 -11.51 -7.60
C LYS A 501 -29.06 -12.43 -8.44
N HIS A 502 -28.87 -12.09 -9.72
CA HIS A 502 -28.02 -12.87 -10.62
C HIS A 502 -26.55 -12.71 -10.23
N ILE A 503 -26.12 -11.48 -9.95
CA ILE A 503 -24.79 -11.17 -9.44
C ILE A 503 -24.48 -11.98 -8.17
N ALA A 504 -25.39 -12.04 -7.19
CA ALA A 504 -25.19 -12.81 -5.97
C ALA A 504 -25.07 -14.32 -6.23
N PHE A 505 -25.83 -14.85 -7.19
CA PHE A 505 -25.75 -16.26 -7.58
C PHE A 505 -24.44 -16.58 -8.31
N ASP A 506 -24.01 -15.71 -9.24
CA ASP A 506 -22.75 -15.89 -9.96
C ASP A 506 -21.54 -15.74 -9.03
N GLN A 507 -21.60 -14.82 -8.05
CA GLN A 507 -20.61 -14.74 -6.98
C GLN A 507 -20.57 -16.05 -6.18
N MET A 508 -21.72 -16.60 -5.80
CA MET A 508 -21.78 -17.90 -5.11
C MET A 508 -21.19 -19.04 -5.97
N LEU A 509 -21.48 -19.09 -7.27
CA LEU A 509 -20.90 -20.09 -8.17
C LEU A 509 -19.39 -19.91 -8.35
N HIS A 510 -18.93 -18.68 -8.52
CA HIS A 510 -17.51 -18.34 -8.54
C HIS A 510 -16.83 -18.82 -7.25
N GLU A 511 -17.46 -18.59 -6.10
CA GLU A 511 -16.96 -19.02 -4.80
C GLU A 511 -16.91 -20.55 -4.68
N LEU A 512 -18.00 -21.25 -5.00
CA LEU A 512 -18.12 -22.72 -4.92
C LEU A 512 -17.16 -23.44 -5.85
N THR A 513 -16.82 -22.83 -6.98
CA THR A 513 -15.86 -23.37 -7.96
C THR A 513 -14.43 -22.91 -7.73
N PHE A 514 -14.15 -22.29 -6.58
CA PHE A 514 -12.83 -21.75 -6.24
C PHE A 514 -12.25 -20.80 -7.32
N GLY A 515 -13.14 -20.05 -7.96
CA GLY A 515 -12.82 -19.07 -9.00
C GLY A 515 -12.69 -19.65 -10.40
N ALA A 516 -12.94 -20.94 -10.61
CA ALA A 516 -12.91 -21.54 -11.94
C ALA A 516 -14.07 -21.04 -12.82
N TYR A 517 -15.23 -20.72 -12.23
CA TYR A 517 -16.35 -20.09 -12.93
C TYR A 517 -16.26 -18.57 -12.79
N THR A 518 -16.34 -17.85 -13.90
CA THR A 518 -16.56 -16.38 -13.91
C THR A 518 -17.62 -16.11 -14.96
N HIS A 519 -18.72 -15.46 -14.57
CA HIS A 519 -19.78 -15.11 -15.51
C HIS A 519 -19.31 -13.97 -16.41
N ARG A 520 -19.42 -14.09 -17.73
CA ARG A 520 -18.87 -13.10 -18.68
C ARG A 520 -19.83 -12.88 -19.82
N ALA A 521 -19.88 -11.64 -20.31
CA ALA A 521 -20.60 -11.31 -21.53
C ALA A 521 -20.04 -12.13 -22.71
N LYS A 522 -20.90 -12.47 -23.66
CA LYS A 522 -20.46 -13.05 -24.93
C LYS A 522 -19.70 -11.97 -25.71
N PRO A 523 -18.56 -12.29 -26.36
CA PRO A 523 -17.82 -11.31 -27.12
C PRO A 523 -18.70 -10.67 -28.19
N ALA A 524 -18.85 -9.35 -28.15
CA ALA A 524 -19.53 -8.58 -29.18
C ALA A 524 -18.66 -7.40 -29.65
N PRO A 525 -18.71 -7.03 -30.94
CA PRO A 525 -17.92 -5.91 -31.46
C PRO A 525 -18.19 -4.56 -30.79
N GLN A 526 -19.37 -4.42 -30.14
CA GLN A 526 -19.82 -3.19 -29.48
C GLN A 526 -19.46 -3.15 -27.99
N ASP A 527 -18.76 -4.17 -27.46
CA ASP A 527 -18.45 -4.28 -26.03
C ASP A 527 -17.61 -3.09 -25.54
N LEU A 528 -16.65 -2.62 -26.34
CA LEU A 528 -15.80 -1.46 -25.99
C LEU A 528 -16.61 -0.15 -25.91
N GLU A 529 -17.49 0.10 -26.88
CA GLU A 529 -18.35 1.29 -26.90
C GLU A 529 -19.40 1.26 -25.78
N ALA A 530 -19.93 0.08 -25.46
CA ALA A 530 -20.78 -0.09 -24.30
C ALA A 530 -19.99 0.24 -23.03
N LEU A 531 -18.81 -0.36 -22.87
CA LEU A 531 -17.98 -0.20 -21.68
C LEU A 531 -17.51 1.23 -21.46
N ASP A 532 -17.12 1.95 -22.52
CA ASP A 532 -16.80 3.38 -22.46
C ASP A 532 -17.96 4.17 -21.84
N ARG A 533 -19.17 3.99 -22.39
CA ARG A 533 -20.38 4.65 -21.88
C ARG A 533 -20.63 4.32 -20.41
N TYR A 534 -20.53 3.05 -20.02
CA TYR A 534 -20.67 2.63 -18.63
C TYR A 534 -19.65 3.32 -17.72
N ARG A 535 -18.37 3.30 -18.08
CA ARG A 535 -17.30 3.89 -17.27
C ARG A 535 -17.44 5.40 -17.14
N ARG A 536 -17.80 6.12 -18.20
CA ARG A 536 -18.06 7.57 -18.18
C ARG A 536 -19.24 7.94 -17.30
N ILE A 537 -20.37 7.22 -17.41
CA ILE A 537 -21.51 7.42 -16.51
C ILE A 537 -21.10 7.20 -15.06
N GLN A 538 -20.36 6.12 -14.77
CA GLN A 538 -19.89 5.83 -13.41
C GLN A 538 -18.98 6.93 -12.87
N TYR A 539 -18.07 7.44 -13.70
CA TYR A 539 -17.19 8.54 -13.32
C TYR A 539 -17.98 9.79 -12.92
N GLN A 540 -18.93 10.22 -13.76
CA GLN A 540 -19.76 11.39 -13.48
C GLN A 540 -20.68 11.17 -12.26
N LEU A 541 -21.29 9.99 -12.13
CA LEU A 541 -22.10 9.65 -10.95
C LEU A 541 -21.26 9.60 -9.67
N ALA A 542 -20.02 9.10 -9.73
CA ALA A 542 -19.13 9.10 -8.57
C ALA A 542 -18.77 10.52 -8.11
N PHE A 543 -18.60 11.46 -9.05
CA PHE A 543 -18.45 12.88 -8.73
C PHE A 543 -19.73 13.44 -8.09
N LEU A 544 -20.90 13.28 -8.72
CA LEU A 544 -22.16 13.79 -8.20
C LEU A 544 -22.55 13.20 -6.84
N ASP A 545 -22.35 11.90 -6.65
CA ASP A 545 -22.55 11.23 -5.36
C ASP A 545 -21.63 11.83 -4.28
N SER A 546 -20.41 12.27 -4.63
CA SER A 546 -19.51 12.88 -3.65
C SER A 546 -20.05 14.23 -3.15
N LEU A 547 -20.72 14.99 -4.01
CA LEU A 547 -21.39 16.25 -3.67
C LEU A 547 -22.59 16.00 -2.76
N VAL A 548 -23.44 15.04 -3.15
CA VAL A 548 -24.63 14.70 -2.35
C VAL A 548 -24.25 14.22 -0.95
N ASN A 549 -23.18 13.43 -0.84
CA ASN A 549 -22.73 12.88 0.43
C ASN A 549 -22.01 13.90 1.33
N SER A 550 -21.57 15.07 0.81
CA SER A 550 -21.00 16.11 1.68
C SER A 550 -22.09 16.81 2.49
N GLY A 551 -23.36 16.74 2.06
CA GLY A 551 -24.50 17.36 2.73
C GLY A 551 -24.50 18.89 2.69
N THR A 552 -23.56 19.49 1.94
CA THR A 552 -23.47 20.94 1.70
C THR A 552 -24.17 21.28 0.38
N PRO A 553 -24.78 22.46 0.24
CA PRO A 553 -25.29 22.91 -1.06
C PRO A 553 -24.15 22.85 -2.11
N PRO A 554 -24.34 22.15 -3.23
CA PRO A 554 -23.26 21.79 -4.13
C PRO A 554 -22.61 23.01 -4.80
N GLU A 555 -23.37 24.09 -5.00
CA GLU A 555 -22.92 25.35 -5.61
C GLU A 555 -21.99 26.17 -4.71
N VAL A 556 -22.02 25.91 -3.40
CA VAL A 556 -21.14 26.59 -2.43
C VAL A 556 -19.76 25.93 -2.41
N SER A 557 -19.71 24.61 -2.65
CA SER A 557 -18.48 23.82 -2.50
C SER A 557 -17.74 23.62 -3.83
N TYR A 558 -18.43 23.71 -4.97
CA TYR A 558 -17.89 23.42 -6.30
C TYR A 558 -18.46 24.36 -7.36
N GLU A 559 -17.76 24.44 -8.50
CA GLU A 559 -18.17 25.24 -9.65
C GLU A 559 -19.44 24.69 -10.31
N SER A 560 -20.49 25.52 -10.40
CA SER A 560 -21.80 25.13 -10.95
C SER A 560 -21.72 24.58 -12.38
N ALA A 561 -20.83 25.14 -13.22
CA ALA A 561 -20.66 24.68 -14.60
C ALA A 561 -20.24 23.20 -14.67
N ARG A 562 -19.32 22.76 -13.81
CA ARG A 562 -18.89 21.35 -13.76
C ARG A 562 -20.04 20.41 -13.36
N ILE A 563 -20.85 20.83 -12.38
CA ILE A 563 -22.00 20.04 -11.91
C ILE A 563 -23.01 19.87 -13.03
N ARG A 564 -23.36 20.96 -13.71
CA ARG A 564 -24.32 20.94 -14.83
C ARG A 564 -23.80 20.10 -16.00
N ASN A 565 -22.52 20.21 -16.35
CA ASN A 565 -21.90 19.39 -17.39
C ASN A 565 -21.97 17.89 -17.03
N SER A 566 -21.72 17.54 -15.77
CA SER A 566 -21.79 16.14 -15.30
C SER A 566 -23.23 15.59 -15.38
N VAL A 567 -24.23 16.39 -14.98
CA VAL A 567 -25.66 16.02 -15.09
C VAL A 567 -26.07 15.83 -16.55
N ALA A 568 -25.68 16.77 -17.42
CA ALA A 568 -25.99 16.72 -18.85
C ALA A 568 -25.36 15.50 -19.52
N GLU A 569 -24.08 15.21 -19.22
CA GLU A 569 -23.38 14.04 -19.78
C GLU A 569 -24.02 12.73 -19.33
N VAL A 570 -24.32 12.56 -18.03
CA VAL A 570 -25.02 11.36 -17.55
C VAL A 570 -26.38 11.23 -18.23
N SER A 571 -27.15 12.31 -18.34
CA SER A 571 -28.46 12.28 -19.03
C SER A 571 -28.34 11.89 -20.49
N ALA A 572 -27.28 12.30 -21.18
CA ALA A 572 -27.07 12.00 -22.59
C ALA A 572 -26.62 10.54 -22.80
N LEU A 573 -25.75 10.02 -21.95
CA LEU A 573 -25.21 8.67 -22.10
C LEU A 573 -26.18 7.59 -21.61
N ILE A 574 -26.94 7.86 -20.55
CA ILE A 574 -27.78 6.85 -19.87
C ILE A 574 -29.04 6.46 -20.66
N SER A 575 -29.43 7.24 -21.67
CA SER A 575 -30.54 6.89 -22.56
C SER A 575 -30.28 5.57 -23.29
N ASP A 576 -29.02 5.32 -23.61
CA ASP A 576 -28.59 4.21 -24.45
C ASP A 576 -28.08 3.01 -23.64
N VAL A 577 -28.14 3.10 -22.31
CA VAL A 577 -27.68 2.07 -21.39
C VAL A 577 -28.87 1.25 -20.86
N PRO A 578 -28.92 -0.07 -21.12
CA PRO A 578 -30.05 -0.93 -20.71
C PRO A 578 -30.04 -1.27 -19.21
N SER A 579 -28.99 -0.92 -18.45
CA SER A 579 -28.85 -1.28 -17.04
C SER A 579 -29.91 -0.63 -16.15
N PRO A 580 -30.81 -1.42 -15.52
CA PRO A 580 -31.78 -0.88 -14.58
C PRO A 580 -31.13 -0.38 -13.30
N VAL A 581 -30.01 -0.99 -12.88
CA VAL A 581 -29.27 -0.62 -11.67
C VAL A 581 -28.64 0.77 -11.84
N MET A 582 -27.99 1.02 -12.99
CA MET A 582 -27.37 2.30 -13.29
C MET A 582 -28.43 3.42 -13.39
N ARG A 583 -29.55 3.15 -14.05
CA ARG A 583 -30.69 4.08 -14.16
C ARG A 583 -31.29 4.42 -12.80
N ALA A 584 -31.44 3.42 -11.92
CA ALA A 584 -31.93 3.63 -10.56
C ALA A 584 -30.96 4.48 -9.73
N ARG A 585 -29.65 4.20 -9.81
CA ARG A 585 -28.60 4.99 -9.13
C ARG A 585 -28.61 6.44 -9.59
N ALA A 586 -28.57 6.68 -10.91
CA ALA A 586 -28.58 8.04 -11.47
C ALA A 586 -29.82 8.82 -11.03
N THR A 587 -31.00 8.19 -11.05
CA THR A 587 -32.24 8.80 -10.58
C THR A 587 -32.15 9.21 -9.11
N ALA A 588 -31.67 8.31 -8.23
CA ALA A 588 -31.50 8.61 -6.82
C ALA A 588 -30.48 9.73 -6.56
N THR A 589 -29.38 9.77 -7.32
CA THR A 589 -28.38 10.84 -7.22
C THR A 589 -28.96 12.19 -7.65
N PHE A 590 -29.67 12.25 -8.79
CA PHE A 590 -30.32 13.48 -9.27
C PHE A 590 -31.43 13.99 -8.36
N GLU A 591 -32.21 13.09 -7.77
CA GLU A 591 -33.25 13.45 -6.80
C GLU A 591 -32.65 14.14 -5.58
N ARG A 592 -31.61 13.54 -4.97
CA ARG A 592 -30.91 14.13 -3.82
C ARG A 592 -30.19 15.43 -4.18
N LEU A 593 -29.58 15.50 -5.37
CA LEU A 593 -28.90 16.71 -5.82
C LEU A 593 -29.90 17.87 -5.98
N ARG A 594 -31.09 17.59 -6.54
CA ARG A 594 -32.19 18.56 -6.67
C ARG A 594 -32.69 19.05 -5.30
N GLU A 595 -32.79 18.16 -4.31
CA GLU A 595 -33.21 18.52 -2.95
C GLU A 595 -32.21 19.43 -2.23
N LEU A 596 -30.90 19.17 -2.42
CA LEU A 596 -29.82 19.93 -1.77
C LEU A 596 -29.47 21.24 -2.48
N SER A 597 -29.61 21.28 -3.81
CA SER A 597 -29.28 22.44 -4.65
C SER A 597 -30.15 23.65 -4.30
N LEU A 598 -29.58 24.85 -4.30
CA LEU A 598 -30.32 26.11 -4.20
C LEU A 598 -30.54 26.77 -5.57
N ASP A 599 -29.80 26.34 -6.58
CA ASP A 599 -29.88 26.85 -7.95
C ASP A 599 -31.12 26.31 -8.68
N THR A 600 -31.98 27.22 -9.16
CA THR A 600 -33.19 26.87 -9.90
C THR A 600 -32.88 26.17 -11.22
N ASP A 601 -31.78 26.53 -11.86
CA ASP A 601 -31.39 25.97 -13.16
C ASP A 601 -30.91 24.53 -12.99
N LEU A 602 -30.05 24.27 -11.99
CA LEU A 602 -29.58 22.93 -11.69
C LEU A 602 -30.74 21.99 -11.28
N ARG A 603 -31.72 22.51 -10.53
CA ARG A 603 -32.95 21.75 -10.17
C ARG A 603 -33.78 21.40 -11.40
N ALA A 604 -33.87 22.32 -12.38
CA ALA A 604 -34.55 22.09 -13.64
C ALA A 604 -33.81 21.03 -14.47
N ASP A 605 -32.48 21.15 -14.61
CA ASP A 605 -31.62 20.20 -15.32
C ASP A 605 -31.75 18.78 -14.74
N CYS A 606 -31.71 18.64 -13.40
CA CYS A 606 -31.91 17.33 -12.73
C CYS A 606 -33.30 16.74 -13.00
N SER A 607 -34.34 17.59 -13.01
CA SER A 607 -35.72 17.14 -13.26
C SER A 607 -35.89 16.67 -14.71
N GLN A 608 -35.25 17.36 -15.66
CA GLN A 608 -35.22 16.95 -17.06
C GLN A 608 -34.44 15.64 -17.25
N ALA A 609 -33.28 15.51 -16.61
CA ALA A 609 -32.46 14.28 -16.67
C ALA A 609 -33.18 13.06 -16.06
N MET A 610 -33.95 13.23 -14.99
CA MET A 610 -34.79 12.13 -14.47
C MET A 610 -35.92 11.77 -15.44
N ALA A 611 -36.49 12.75 -16.16
CA ALA A 611 -37.53 12.50 -17.15
C ALA A 611 -37.01 11.70 -18.36
N SER A 612 -35.77 11.97 -18.82
CA SER A 612 -35.13 11.20 -19.89
C SER A 612 -34.83 9.76 -19.46
N ILE A 613 -34.34 9.54 -18.24
CA ILE A 613 -34.08 8.19 -17.69
C ILE A 613 -35.35 7.34 -17.62
N ARG A 614 -36.49 7.95 -17.28
CA ARG A 614 -37.78 7.25 -17.16
C ARG A 614 -38.37 6.82 -18.50
N GLN A 615 -37.88 7.35 -19.62
CA GLN A 615 -38.31 6.86 -20.92
C GLN A 615 -37.88 5.38 -21.04
N PRO A 616 -38.82 4.48 -21.39
CA PRO A 616 -38.49 3.08 -21.58
C PRO A 616 -37.37 3.00 -22.60
N TYR A 617 -36.33 2.23 -22.27
CA TYR A 617 -35.30 1.90 -23.24
C TYR A 617 -35.99 1.30 -24.46
N PRO A 618 -35.68 1.74 -25.69
CA PRO A 618 -36.30 1.20 -26.90
C PRO A 618 -35.79 -0.22 -27.15
N ASP A 619 -36.25 -1.18 -26.34
CA ASP A 619 -35.90 -2.58 -26.45
C ASP A 619 -36.73 -3.26 -27.55
N THR A 620 -36.02 -3.77 -28.56
CA THR A 620 -36.29 -5.06 -29.23
C THR A 620 -37.67 -5.34 -29.84
N ALA A 621 -38.42 -4.34 -30.30
CA ALA A 621 -39.58 -4.57 -31.19
C ALA A 621 -39.22 -5.20 -32.56
N ALA A 622 -37.93 -5.43 -32.86
CA ALA A 622 -37.45 -5.91 -34.17
C ALA A 622 -36.82 -7.32 -34.19
N SER A 623 -36.74 -8.07 -33.08
CA SER A 623 -36.16 -9.44 -33.10
C SER A 623 -37.13 -10.59 -32.76
N GLY A 624 -38.42 -10.29 -32.55
CA GLY A 624 -39.47 -11.29 -32.33
C GLY A 624 -39.96 -11.94 -33.62
N GLY A 625 -39.12 -12.73 -34.28
CA GLY A 625 -39.48 -13.47 -35.49
C GLY A 625 -38.58 -14.70 -35.69
N GLY A 626 -38.67 -15.69 -34.79
CA GLY A 626 -37.93 -16.94 -34.92
C GLY A 626 -38.21 -17.94 -33.81
N ASP A 627 -39.12 -18.87 -34.09
CA ASP A 627 -39.26 -20.22 -33.54
C ASP A 627 -39.13 -20.44 -32.02
N ALA A 628 -40.29 -20.35 -31.36
CA ALA A 628 -40.55 -21.05 -30.11
C ALA A 628 -40.68 -22.57 -30.37
N LEU A 629 -39.57 -23.31 -30.25
CA LEU A 629 -39.61 -24.75 -29.98
C LEU A 629 -39.66 -24.95 -28.47
N GLY A 630 -40.83 -25.37 -27.98
CA GLY A 630 -41.08 -25.69 -26.58
C GLY A 630 -40.24 -26.86 -26.08
N MET A 631 -39.50 -26.65 -25.01
CA MET A 631 -39.11 -27.70 -24.08
C MET A 631 -39.80 -27.45 -22.73
N SER A 632 -40.97 -28.07 -22.57
CA SER A 632 -41.59 -28.28 -21.26
C SER A 632 -40.77 -29.30 -20.48
N PHE A 633 -40.10 -28.86 -19.42
CA PHE A 633 -39.47 -29.74 -18.44
C PHE A 633 -40.55 -30.18 -17.44
N GLU A 634 -41.21 -31.31 -17.72
CA GLU A 634 -42.13 -31.98 -16.79
C GLU A 634 -41.32 -32.69 -15.70
N MET A 635 -41.36 -32.18 -14.47
CA MET A 635 -40.84 -32.89 -13.30
C MET A 635 -41.81 -34.03 -12.92
N SER A 636 -41.43 -35.24 -13.33
CA SER A 636 -42.09 -36.50 -12.96
C SER A 636 -41.99 -36.75 -11.45
N LYS A 637 -43.13 -36.70 -10.75
CA LYS A 637 -43.30 -37.25 -9.40
C LYS A 637 -43.47 -38.76 -9.49
N SER A 638 -42.38 -39.51 -9.34
CA SER A 638 -42.47 -40.97 -9.16
C SER A 638 -42.79 -41.31 -7.70
N LYS A 639 -43.96 -41.92 -7.52
CA LYS A 639 -44.38 -42.65 -6.33
C LYS A 639 -43.35 -43.73 -5.96
N MET A 640 -43.01 -43.82 -4.68
CA MET A 640 -42.67 -45.10 -4.04
C MET A 640 -43.62 -45.30 -2.86
N LEU A 641 -44.46 -46.32 -2.98
CA LEU A 641 -45.29 -46.92 -1.95
C LEU A 641 -44.81 -48.36 -1.83
N HIS A 642 -44.26 -48.76 -0.68
CA HIS A 642 -44.74 -49.88 0.15
C HIS A 642 -43.70 -50.34 1.18
N THR A 643 -44.04 -50.15 2.46
CA THR A 643 -44.15 -51.14 3.56
C THR A 643 -44.39 -50.30 4.83
N GLN A 644 -45.42 -50.50 5.66
CA GLN A 644 -46.19 -51.69 6.04
C GLN A 644 -47.69 -51.60 5.75
#